data_AF-A0A3A4XD78-F1
#
_entry.id   AF-A0A3A4XD78-F1
#
_cell.length_a   1.000
_cell.length_b   1.000
_cell.length_c   1.000
_cell.angle_alpha   90.00
_cell.angle_beta   90.00
_cell.angle_gamma   90.00
#
_symmetry.space_group_name_H-M   'P 1'
#
loop_
_entity.id
_entity.type
_entity.pdbx_description
1 polymer ?
#
loop_
_entity_poly.entity_id
_entity_poly.type
_entity_poly.pdbx_seq_one_letter_code
_entity_poly.pdbx_strand_id
1 'polypeptide(L)'
;MPKLPDFYKINVDLLKKNHAHIWKALAANPPAPAGEVVISPGEKPNLLLATKTGRTGSLHHYEDPAAEAKRFLEMVPENSTGVIVFLGLGLGYAALQLVRQRPGVRHFVLFELNPGIFDRALHLMDLKDLLADRRIILSVGPEPDVPEVMQPAGRALQLENAHLLQHPPSFAIDPEGYKELRDKVYEHVNKLNVSGATSVRFGSDFVANRIRQFTSMHCNSYLLESLGEAFANVPAILVAGGPSLDKNIHLLPRAKGKALIIAVDTVLPALCRQGVLPDFVTSLDPQPLTYEKLASVVPQTKGVSLITVPGTTTRVTKTFPAEARFWLFSARAMERWLNTILGGKSLTAGAGTVAHLNILSAVILKCSPIILVGQDLAFPTAQSHAQGTVLTDKSEMRIAQASDANAMWVEGNDGSKVRTNRAYFSDKEYFERIVAEQARHYINATEGGAYIKGTEVMPLAKVMERFCQDDRDIQGRLRSFRINVPPADSNRFIVEFRAVQKKISEVRKIMRRVEKLTGEVQKALLNISEQEQAGITRYNCFPPEMRRKIEQIDGDHLLLDREQQLWSLVEELTMEGLRQRERMQHQILKLEQEPGQYLAWVAASLKMRQHINEVRSQVLSFLDGQLSWVLKHHAKEKRLRNAADGGQRQHALLELADLYFASEDTVLAQRTLGELLEIAPQDPEVHFRLGRVALAHTDFKKAADHFQEAATADPAMAKREDKIRKEFAGQYLAYAEKYFSLDSGTTKRMLLKGLRYRPGDLELRAKLGLLAARDLEFVRADLSGKNEEAFGLAKEWHQDLLAEESLRAALDRNTVAELHKQYALQLVRRNDYAGAAAGYESALAYAPEDPELHINLAENCFKLGQYPRGIGHVQKAVECDRGYARSWENIGDNLYRCGEVESAIAAYERCFVALPEQAHLLRKIGDCYLALGQPHPAKEAYLQFKSLLTGDNL
;
A
#
# COMPACT_ATOMS: atom_id res chain seq x y z
N MET A 1 14.74 -1.69 -58.67
CA MET A 1 14.08 -2.20 -57.44
C MET A 1 13.12 -3.31 -57.84
N PRO A 2 13.04 -4.43 -57.09
CA PRO A 2 11.99 -5.42 -57.32
C PRO A 2 10.62 -4.72 -57.23
N LYS A 3 9.67 -5.12 -58.08
CA LYS A 3 8.30 -4.59 -58.05
C LYS A 3 7.61 -5.10 -56.77
N LEU A 4 7.82 -4.40 -55.66
CA LEU A 4 7.03 -4.62 -54.46
C LEU A 4 5.56 -4.31 -54.79
N PRO A 5 4.60 -5.12 -54.31
CA PRO A 5 3.19 -4.79 -54.42
C PRO A 5 2.90 -3.48 -53.66
N ASP A 6 2.21 -2.54 -54.32
CA ASP A 6 1.79 -1.28 -53.71
C ASP A 6 0.40 -1.47 -53.09
N PHE A 7 0.36 -1.47 -51.75
CA PHE A 7 -0.88 -1.66 -50.98
C PHE A 7 -1.64 -0.35 -50.75
N TYR A 8 -1.10 0.78 -51.21
CA TYR A 8 -1.56 2.11 -50.84
C TYR A 8 -3.06 2.33 -51.06
N LYS A 9 -3.58 1.94 -52.23
CA LYS A 9 -5.00 2.14 -52.54
C LYS A 9 -5.91 1.44 -51.52
N ILE A 10 -5.64 0.17 -51.22
CA ILE A 10 -6.46 -0.62 -50.29
C ILE A 10 -6.35 -0.06 -48.86
N ASN A 11 -5.12 0.26 -48.43
CA ASN A 11 -4.88 0.78 -47.09
C ASN A 11 -5.53 2.16 -46.90
N VAL A 12 -5.41 3.06 -47.88
CA VAL A 12 -6.02 4.40 -47.83
C VAL A 12 -7.54 4.33 -47.84
N ASP A 13 -8.14 3.42 -48.62
CA ASP A 13 -9.60 3.24 -48.63
C ASP A 13 -10.12 2.79 -47.25
N LEU A 14 -9.39 1.90 -46.56
CA LEU A 14 -9.69 1.51 -45.18
C LEU A 14 -9.44 2.63 -44.17
N LEU A 15 -8.33 3.37 -44.32
CA LEU A 15 -7.99 4.51 -43.47
C LEU A 15 -9.05 5.61 -43.54
N LYS A 16 -9.53 5.93 -44.76
CA LYS A 16 -10.64 6.88 -44.99
C LYS A 16 -11.93 6.43 -44.30
N LYS A 17 -12.21 5.12 -44.33
CA LYS A 17 -13.43 4.53 -43.78
C LYS A 17 -13.42 4.47 -42.25
N ASN A 18 -12.34 4.00 -41.65
CA ASN A 18 -12.29 3.64 -40.23
C ASN A 18 -11.49 4.64 -39.37
N HIS A 19 -10.57 5.41 -39.96
CA HIS A 19 -9.69 6.36 -39.27
C HIS A 19 -9.66 7.72 -39.99
N ALA A 20 -10.84 8.23 -40.35
CA ALA A 20 -10.98 9.43 -41.19
C ALA A 20 -10.23 10.67 -40.66
N HIS A 21 -10.06 10.79 -39.34
CA HIS A 21 -9.31 11.88 -38.72
C HIS A 21 -7.81 11.83 -39.07
N ILE A 22 -7.20 10.65 -39.07
CA ILE A 22 -5.80 10.45 -39.50
C ILE A 22 -5.64 10.75 -40.98
N TRP A 23 -6.54 10.23 -41.82
CA TRP A 23 -6.49 10.54 -43.26
C TRP A 23 -6.61 12.04 -43.53
N LYS A 24 -7.53 12.74 -42.86
CA LYS A 24 -7.67 14.20 -43.00
C LYS A 24 -6.39 14.93 -42.61
N ALA A 25 -5.73 14.53 -41.52
CA ALA A 25 -4.47 15.12 -41.09
C ALA A 25 -3.36 14.92 -42.12
N LEU A 26 -3.20 13.69 -42.64
CA LEU A 26 -2.21 13.36 -43.67
C LEU A 26 -2.50 14.03 -45.02
N ALA A 27 -3.77 14.15 -45.41
CA ALA A 27 -4.16 14.80 -46.66
C ALA A 27 -4.00 16.33 -46.60
N ALA A 28 -4.23 16.94 -45.43
CA ALA A 28 -4.02 18.36 -45.22
C ALA A 28 -2.53 18.71 -45.22
N ASN A 29 -1.69 17.86 -44.63
CA ASN A 29 -0.24 18.01 -44.57
C ASN A 29 0.47 16.72 -45.04
N PRO A 30 0.61 16.51 -46.37
CA PRO A 30 1.25 15.32 -46.91
C PRO A 30 2.71 15.22 -46.43
N PRO A 31 3.10 14.13 -45.73
CA PRO A 31 4.45 14.01 -45.23
C PRO A 31 5.44 13.67 -46.34
N ALA A 32 6.69 14.14 -46.20
CA ALA A 32 7.77 13.63 -47.01
C ALA A 32 8.01 12.15 -46.65
N PRO A 33 8.13 11.24 -47.63
CA PRO A 33 8.31 9.83 -47.36
C PRO A 33 9.62 9.59 -46.62
N ALA A 34 9.56 8.85 -45.52
CA ALA A 34 10.73 8.65 -44.66
C ALA A 34 11.69 7.61 -45.26
N GLY A 35 12.99 7.93 -45.23
CA GLY A 35 14.08 6.99 -45.47
C GLY A 35 14.16 6.38 -46.87
N GLU A 36 15.20 5.57 -47.05
CA GLU A 36 15.40 4.75 -48.24
C GLU A 36 14.80 3.36 -48.01
N VAL A 37 14.04 2.86 -48.99
CA VAL A 37 13.44 1.53 -48.94
C VAL A 37 14.49 0.49 -49.32
N VAL A 38 14.73 -0.47 -48.44
CA VAL A 38 15.62 -1.62 -48.69
C VAL A 38 14.86 -2.93 -48.53
N ILE A 39 15.33 -3.97 -49.20
CA ILE A 39 14.80 -5.34 -49.03
C ILE A 39 15.77 -6.10 -48.14
N SER A 40 15.24 -6.64 -47.05
CA SER A 40 15.97 -7.47 -46.10
C SER A 40 16.35 -8.80 -46.75
N PRO A 41 17.41 -9.50 -46.30
CA PRO A 41 17.71 -10.88 -46.71
C PRO A 41 16.51 -11.83 -46.65
N GLY A 42 15.59 -11.64 -45.69
CA GLY A 42 14.31 -12.37 -45.60
C GLY A 42 13.20 -11.89 -46.55
N GLU A 43 13.55 -11.19 -47.65
CA GLU A 43 12.65 -10.70 -48.71
C GLU A 43 11.52 -9.76 -48.26
N LYS A 44 11.70 -9.08 -47.12
CA LYS A 44 10.72 -8.13 -46.56
C LYS A 44 11.22 -6.69 -46.64
N PRO A 45 10.33 -5.71 -46.91
CA PRO A 45 10.71 -4.31 -46.95
C PRO A 45 11.17 -3.80 -45.58
N ASN A 46 12.12 -2.88 -45.60
CA ASN A 46 12.65 -2.20 -44.44
C ASN A 46 13.04 -0.77 -44.84
N LEU A 47 13.32 0.10 -43.87
CA LEU A 47 13.72 1.49 -44.11
C LEU A 47 15.09 1.76 -43.52
N LEU A 48 15.97 2.37 -44.30
CA LEU A 48 17.19 3.02 -43.80
C LEU A 48 16.89 4.50 -43.51
N LEU A 49 17.08 4.89 -42.26
CA LEU A 49 16.74 6.22 -41.76
C LEU A 49 17.97 6.86 -41.10
N ALA A 50 18.16 8.16 -41.35
CA ALA A 50 19.07 8.96 -40.56
C ALA A 50 18.44 9.20 -39.18
N THR A 51 19.14 8.77 -38.13
CA THR A 51 18.79 9.09 -36.74
C THR A 51 19.02 10.59 -36.49
N LYS A 52 18.38 11.15 -35.45
CA LYS A 52 18.68 12.53 -35.00
C LYS A 52 20.15 12.73 -34.58
N THR A 53 20.90 11.65 -34.36
CA THR A 53 22.34 11.66 -34.05
C THR A 53 23.25 11.67 -35.29
N GLY A 54 22.68 11.72 -36.50
CA GLY A 54 23.41 11.74 -37.78
C GLY A 54 23.88 10.37 -38.27
N ARG A 55 23.61 9.28 -37.55
CA ARG A 55 23.91 7.91 -37.99
C ARG A 55 22.76 7.33 -38.80
N THR A 56 23.05 6.63 -39.90
CA THR A 56 22.05 5.87 -40.66
C THR A 56 21.86 4.50 -40.03
N GLY A 57 20.60 4.13 -39.77
CA GLY A 57 20.24 2.85 -39.17
C GLY A 57 18.99 2.24 -39.82
N SER A 58 18.82 0.94 -39.64
CA SER A 58 17.65 0.20 -40.11
C SER A 58 16.46 0.36 -39.14
N LEU A 59 15.25 0.60 -39.67
CA LEU A 59 14.02 0.75 -38.89
C LEU A 59 13.53 -0.58 -38.29
N HIS A 60 13.86 -1.71 -38.90
CA HIS A 60 13.58 -3.03 -38.35
C HIS A 60 14.83 -3.91 -38.40
N HIS A 61 14.76 -5.07 -37.74
CA HIS A 61 15.80 -6.09 -37.76
C HIS A 61 16.30 -6.33 -39.19
N TYR A 62 17.61 -6.24 -39.37
CA TYR A 62 18.23 -6.17 -40.70
C TYR A 62 17.96 -7.42 -41.55
N GLU A 63 18.04 -8.61 -40.95
CA GLU A 63 17.84 -9.88 -41.67
C GLU A 63 16.37 -10.20 -41.94
N ASP A 64 15.53 -10.20 -40.90
CA ASP A 64 14.09 -10.41 -40.99
C ASP A 64 13.30 -9.43 -40.10
N PRO A 65 12.69 -8.38 -40.67
CA PRO A 65 11.83 -7.43 -39.96
C PRO A 65 10.70 -8.07 -39.15
N ALA A 66 10.15 -9.21 -39.60
CA ALA A 66 9.04 -9.85 -38.90
C ALA A 66 9.47 -10.61 -37.64
N ALA A 67 10.76 -10.94 -37.49
CA ALA A 67 11.27 -11.65 -36.33
C ALA A 67 11.07 -10.85 -35.02
N GLU A 68 10.98 -9.52 -35.11
CA GLU A 68 10.70 -8.63 -33.99
C GLU A 68 9.37 -8.95 -33.30
N ALA A 69 8.37 -9.40 -34.06
CA ALA A 69 7.04 -9.71 -33.54
C ALA A 69 7.07 -10.78 -32.43
N LYS A 70 8.01 -11.74 -32.50
CA LYS A 70 8.15 -12.81 -31.50
C LYS A 70 8.38 -12.25 -30.10
N ARG A 71 9.28 -11.28 -29.97
CA ARG A 71 9.58 -10.62 -28.69
C ARG A 71 8.34 -9.94 -28.10
N PHE A 72 7.56 -9.26 -28.93
CA PHE A 72 6.34 -8.58 -28.46
C PHE A 72 5.24 -9.58 -28.08
N LEU A 73 5.13 -10.71 -28.78
CA LEU A 73 4.21 -11.78 -28.43
C LEU A 73 4.57 -12.45 -27.08
N GLU A 74 5.86 -12.60 -26.78
CA GLU A 74 6.33 -13.10 -25.49
C GLU A 74 6.04 -12.11 -24.34
N MET A 75 6.12 -10.81 -24.62
CA MET A 75 5.78 -9.75 -23.65
C MET A 75 4.28 -9.64 -23.34
N VAL A 76 3.42 -10.24 -24.18
CA VAL A 76 1.95 -10.18 -24.04
C VAL A 76 1.41 -11.60 -23.92
N PRO A 77 1.04 -12.07 -22.72
CA PRO A 77 0.44 -13.39 -22.51
C PRO A 77 -0.77 -13.64 -23.42
N GLU A 78 -0.98 -14.88 -23.87
CA GLU A 78 -2.07 -15.24 -24.79
C GLU A 78 -3.47 -14.91 -24.23
N ASN A 79 -3.64 -14.96 -22.91
CA ASN A 79 -4.88 -14.67 -22.20
C ASN A 79 -5.09 -13.17 -21.87
N SER A 80 -4.29 -12.27 -22.47
CA SER A 80 -4.42 -10.83 -22.24
C SER A 80 -5.75 -10.28 -22.77
N THR A 81 -6.45 -9.49 -21.96
CA THR A 81 -7.81 -8.98 -22.27
C THR A 81 -7.99 -7.46 -22.12
N GLY A 82 -6.95 -6.73 -21.71
CA GLY A 82 -7.01 -5.29 -21.48
C GLY A 82 -6.62 -4.46 -22.71
N VAL A 83 -5.65 -3.56 -22.51
CA VAL A 83 -5.20 -2.62 -23.54
C VAL A 83 -3.74 -2.89 -23.88
N ILE A 84 -3.39 -2.86 -25.16
CA ILE A 84 -2.00 -2.85 -25.61
C ILE A 84 -1.72 -1.47 -26.17
N VAL A 85 -0.66 -0.83 -25.67
CA VAL A 85 -0.20 0.46 -26.16
C VAL A 85 1.15 0.25 -26.82
N PHE A 86 1.25 0.57 -28.10
CA PHE A 86 2.44 0.39 -28.92
C PHE A 86 3.06 1.74 -29.24
N LEU A 87 4.27 1.98 -28.75
CA LEU A 87 5.03 3.21 -28.93
C LEU A 87 6.03 3.02 -30.08
N GLY A 88 5.65 3.52 -31.26
CA GLY A 88 6.37 3.37 -32.52
C GLY A 88 5.81 2.21 -33.33
N LEU A 89 4.97 2.50 -34.32
CA LEU A 89 4.39 1.47 -35.18
C LEU A 89 5.43 0.89 -36.15
N GLY A 90 6.36 1.72 -36.63
CA GLY A 90 7.25 1.37 -37.73
C GLY A 90 6.45 1.01 -38.98
N LEU A 91 6.85 -0.04 -39.68
CA LEU A 91 6.09 -0.62 -40.80
C LEU A 91 4.93 -1.53 -40.33
N GLY A 92 4.75 -1.74 -39.02
CA GLY A 92 3.58 -2.45 -38.47
C GLY A 92 3.69 -3.97 -38.33
N TYR A 93 4.88 -4.57 -38.55
CA TYR A 93 5.10 -6.02 -38.45
C TYR A 93 4.60 -6.63 -37.13
N ALA A 94 5.03 -6.07 -35.99
CA ALA A 94 4.67 -6.56 -34.67
C ALA A 94 3.18 -6.33 -34.34
N ALA A 95 2.66 -5.15 -34.68
CA ALA A 95 1.26 -4.80 -34.41
C ALA A 95 0.31 -5.74 -35.17
N LEU A 96 0.59 -6.04 -36.44
CA LEU A 96 -0.23 -6.95 -37.25
C LEU A 96 -0.30 -8.37 -36.63
N GLN A 97 0.83 -8.88 -36.15
CA GLN A 97 0.89 -10.21 -35.51
C GLN A 97 0.14 -10.23 -34.18
N LEU A 98 0.29 -9.19 -33.35
CA LEU A 98 -0.41 -9.08 -32.07
C LEU A 98 -1.93 -9.01 -32.26
N VAL A 99 -2.42 -8.21 -33.22
CA VAL A 99 -3.85 -8.09 -33.53
C VAL A 99 -4.45 -9.44 -33.88
N ARG A 100 -3.76 -10.24 -34.71
CA ARG A 100 -4.18 -11.59 -35.12
C ARG A 100 -4.13 -12.60 -33.99
N GLN A 101 -3.05 -12.61 -33.20
CA GLN A 101 -2.80 -13.66 -32.19
C GLN A 101 -3.32 -13.31 -30.79
N ARG A 102 -3.83 -12.10 -30.57
CA ARG A 102 -4.43 -11.68 -29.29
C ARG A 102 -5.88 -11.24 -29.49
N PRO A 103 -6.80 -12.16 -29.85
CA PRO A 103 -8.22 -11.86 -30.05
C PRO A 103 -8.97 -11.52 -28.74
N GLY A 104 -8.34 -11.72 -27.58
CA GLY A 104 -8.85 -11.35 -26.26
C GLY A 104 -8.66 -9.88 -25.92
N VAL A 105 -7.66 -9.21 -26.49
CA VAL A 105 -7.33 -7.80 -26.23
C VAL A 105 -8.44 -6.90 -26.76
N ARG A 106 -8.83 -5.90 -25.97
CA ARG A 106 -9.95 -4.98 -26.27
C ARG A 106 -9.53 -3.80 -27.12
N HIS A 107 -8.39 -3.20 -26.81
CA HIS A 107 -7.89 -2.03 -27.54
C HIS A 107 -6.40 -2.16 -27.85
N PHE A 108 -6.02 -1.71 -29.04
CA PHE A 108 -4.65 -1.51 -29.48
C PHE A 108 -4.47 -0.02 -29.75
N VAL A 109 -3.74 0.67 -28.90
CA VAL A 109 -3.40 2.09 -29.09
C VAL A 109 -2.03 2.16 -29.74
N LEU A 110 -1.97 2.58 -31.00
CA LEU A 110 -0.77 2.57 -31.83
C LEU A 110 -0.32 4.02 -32.08
N PHE A 111 0.91 4.34 -31.65
CA PHE A 111 1.53 5.64 -31.87
C PHE A 111 2.66 5.55 -32.90
N GLU A 112 2.67 6.45 -33.87
CA GLU A 112 3.80 6.66 -34.79
C GLU A 112 4.12 8.16 -34.88
N LEU A 113 5.27 8.56 -34.36
CA LEU A 113 5.64 9.98 -34.28
C LEU A 113 6.07 10.55 -35.63
N ASN A 114 6.48 9.71 -36.58
CA ASN A 114 6.91 10.13 -37.91
C ASN A 114 5.85 9.76 -38.97
N PRO A 115 5.04 10.73 -39.43
CA PRO A 115 4.05 10.49 -40.48
C PRO A 115 4.64 9.93 -41.79
N GLY A 116 5.90 10.25 -42.11
CA GLY A 116 6.58 9.71 -43.28
C GLY A 116 6.91 8.22 -43.18
N ILE A 117 7.09 7.68 -41.96
CA ILE A 117 7.24 6.23 -41.74
C ILE A 117 5.87 5.55 -41.95
N PHE A 118 4.81 6.15 -41.42
CA PHE A 118 3.45 5.64 -41.61
C PHE A 118 3.03 5.64 -43.09
N ASP A 119 3.37 6.70 -43.83
CA ASP A 119 3.16 6.78 -45.29
C ASP A 119 3.87 5.64 -46.03
N ARG A 120 5.14 5.35 -45.69
CA ARG A 120 5.85 4.18 -46.22
C ARG A 120 5.15 2.87 -45.88
N ALA A 121 4.62 2.71 -44.67
CA ALA A 121 3.87 1.52 -44.30
C ALA A 121 2.62 1.33 -45.17
N LEU A 122 1.89 2.41 -45.49
CA LEU A 122 0.72 2.34 -46.37
C LEU A 122 1.05 1.81 -47.78
N HIS A 123 2.23 2.14 -48.31
CA HIS A 123 2.69 1.63 -49.60
C HIS A 123 3.24 0.21 -49.55
N LEU A 124 4.07 -0.09 -48.55
CA LEU A 124 4.93 -1.29 -48.53
C LEU A 124 4.27 -2.50 -47.87
N MET A 125 3.23 -2.31 -47.08
CA MET A 125 2.67 -3.34 -46.19
C MET A 125 1.18 -3.58 -46.42
N ASP A 126 0.76 -4.84 -46.39
CA ASP A 126 -0.66 -5.18 -46.30
C ASP A 126 -1.16 -4.92 -44.88
N LEU A 127 -1.80 -3.78 -44.66
CA LEU A 127 -2.33 -3.36 -43.35
C LEU A 127 -3.83 -3.60 -43.24
N LYS A 128 -4.44 -4.40 -44.14
CA LYS A 128 -5.89 -4.62 -44.17
C LYS A 128 -6.45 -5.06 -42.82
N ASP A 129 -5.84 -6.06 -42.20
CA ASP A 129 -6.32 -6.60 -40.92
C ASP A 129 -6.15 -5.61 -39.76
N LEU A 130 -5.17 -4.70 -39.86
CA LEU A 130 -4.94 -3.68 -38.84
C LEU A 130 -5.93 -2.52 -39.03
N LEU A 131 -6.03 -1.95 -40.23
CA LEU A 131 -6.91 -0.80 -40.51
C LEU A 131 -8.41 -1.16 -40.55
N ALA A 132 -8.76 -2.44 -40.70
CA ALA A 132 -10.15 -2.91 -40.62
C ALA A 132 -10.62 -3.23 -39.19
N ASP A 133 -9.70 -3.43 -38.24
CA ASP A 133 -10.03 -3.88 -36.89
C ASP A 133 -10.52 -2.72 -36.02
N ARG A 134 -11.74 -2.84 -35.49
CA ARG A 134 -12.38 -1.82 -34.64
C ARG A 134 -11.69 -1.60 -33.29
N ARG A 135 -10.79 -2.49 -32.89
CA ARG A 135 -10.01 -2.39 -31.65
C ARG A 135 -8.85 -1.39 -31.78
N ILE A 136 -8.51 -0.98 -32.99
CA ILE A 136 -7.37 -0.11 -33.27
C ILE A 136 -7.72 1.35 -33.00
N ILE A 137 -6.88 1.99 -32.20
CA ILE A 137 -6.84 3.43 -31.97
C ILE A 137 -5.48 3.88 -32.48
N LEU A 138 -5.47 4.74 -33.49
CA LEU A 138 -4.26 5.13 -34.21
C LEU A 138 -3.95 6.60 -33.98
N SER A 139 -2.69 6.92 -33.69
CA SER A 139 -2.19 8.29 -33.60
C SER A 139 -0.90 8.41 -34.41
N VAL A 140 -0.91 9.33 -35.39
CA VAL A 140 0.21 9.55 -36.31
C VAL A 140 0.56 11.03 -36.28
N GLY A 141 1.77 11.36 -35.83
CA GLY A 141 2.26 12.73 -35.71
C GLY A 141 3.18 12.96 -34.51
N PRO A 142 4.02 14.02 -34.56
CA PRO A 142 5.11 14.23 -33.61
C PRO A 142 4.66 14.61 -32.19
N GLU A 143 3.48 15.20 -32.03
CA GLU A 143 2.97 15.72 -30.75
C GLU A 143 1.55 15.20 -30.48
N PRO A 144 1.39 13.94 -30.07
CA PRO A 144 0.06 13.40 -29.79
C PRO A 144 -0.50 13.93 -28.46
N ASP A 145 -1.78 14.31 -28.46
CA ASP A 145 -2.56 14.50 -27.24
C ASP A 145 -2.93 13.13 -26.67
N VAL A 146 -2.11 12.65 -25.73
CA VAL A 146 -2.26 11.31 -25.13
C VAL A 146 -3.63 11.12 -24.47
N PRO A 147 -4.11 12.03 -23.58
CA PRO A 147 -5.46 11.92 -23.02
C PRO A 147 -6.57 11.82 -24.07
N GLU A 148 -6.53 12.62 -25.14
CA GLU A 148 -7.55 12.59 -26.20
C GLU A 148 -7.48 11.27 -26.98
N VAL A 149 -6.28 10.87 -27.43
CA VAL A 149 -6.07 9.63 -28.19
C VAL A 149 -6.51 8.42 -27.38
N MET A 150 -6.19 8.37 -26.09
CA MET A 150 -6.47 7.21 -25.23
C MET A 150 -7.89 7.22 -24.64
N GLN A 151 -8.66 8.29 -24.82
CA GLN A 151 -10.03 8.43 -24.32
C GLN A 151 -10.94 7.25 -24.66
N PRO A 152 -10.93 6.69 -25.90
CA PRO A 152 -11.76 5.53 -26.24
C PRO A 152 -11.38 4.25 -25.47
N ALA A 153 -10.11 4.12 -25.07
CA ALA A 153 -9.61 3.01 -24.25
C ALA A 153 -9.68 3.31 -22.74
N GLY A 154 -10.04 4.53 -22.32
CA GLY A 154 -9.94 5.01 -20.95
C GLY A 154 -10.64 4.11 -19.92
N ARG A 155 -11.82 3.58 -20.27
CA ARG A 155 -12.53 2.64 -19.39
C ARG A 155 -11.83 1.30 -19.26
N ALA A 156 -11.31 0.74 -20.36
CA ALA A 156 -10.53 -0.50 -20.30
C ALA A 156 -9.25 -0.30 -19.48
N LEU A 157 -8.61 0.87 -19.58
CA LEU A 157 -7.44 1.26 -18.79
C LEU A 157 -7.73 1.49 -17.30
N GLN A 158 -8.98 1.73 -16.91
CA GLN A 158 -9.37 1.81 -15.50
C GLN A 158 -9.66 0.42 -14.90
N LEU A 159 -10.02 -0.56 -15.73
CA LEU A 159 -10.62 -1.82 -15.29
C LEU A 159 -9.74 -3.05 -15.55
N GLU A 160 -8.81 -2.97 -16.49
CA GLU A 160 -7.95 -4.08 -16.93
C GLU A 160 -6.49 -3.63 -17.07
N ASN A 161 -5.58 -4.59 -17.06
CA ASN A 161 -4.15 -4.32 -17.23
C ASN A 161 -3.85 -3.74 -18.62
N ALA A 162 -2.83 -2.88 -18.67
CA ALA A 162 -2.29 -2.36 -19.91
C ALA A 162 -0.87 -2.90 -20.15
N HIS A 163 -0.57 -3.31 -21.38
CA HIS A 163 0.78 -3.67 -21.81
C HIS A 163 1.36 -2.52 -22.62
N LEU A 164 2.41 -1.87 -22.10
CA LEU A 164 3.14 -0.82 -22.80
C LEU A 164 4.32 -1.42 -23.55
N LEU A 165 4.27 -1.39 -24.88
CA LEU A 165 5.27 -1.96 -25.76
C LEU A 165 6.05 -0.84 -26.45
N GLN A 166 7.37 -0.88 -26.36
CA GLN A 166 8.28 0.09 -26.98
C GLN A 166 8.91 -0.56 -28.20
N HIS A 167 8.83 0.08 -29.37
CA HIS A 167 9.52 -0.37 -30.58
C HIS A 167 10.97 0.15 -30.58
N PRO A 168 11.97 -0.67 -30.22
CA PRO A 168 13.32 -0.17 -29.97
C PRO A 168 13.95 0.57 -31.16
N PRO A 169 13.76 0.14 -32.43
CA PRO A 169 14.25 0.90 -33.57
C PRO A 169 13.63 2.29 -33.72
N SER A 170 12.32 2.46 -33.49
CA SER A 170 11.68 3.79 -33.49
C SER A 170 12.29 4.69 -32.41
N PHE A 171 12.53 4.13 -31.21
CA PHE A 171 13.24 4.84 -30.13
C PHE A 171 14.69 5.18 -30.49
N ALA A 172 15.36 4.40 -31.35
CA ALA A 172 16.71 4.71 -31.81
C ALA A 172 16.74 5.88 -32.81
N ILE A 173 15.67 6.06 -33.59
CA ILE A 173 15.54 7.14 -34.58
C ILE A 173 15.26 8.48 -33.91
N ASP A 174 14.33 8.49 -32.95
CA ASP A 174 13.97 9.66 -32.15
C ASP A 174 13.90 9.34 -30.65
N PRO A 175 15.05 9.22 -29.96
CA PRO A 175 15.07 8.86 -28.54
C PRO A 175 14.33 9.84 -27.65
N GLU A 176 14.39 11.14 -27.96
CA GLU A 176 13.78 12.18 -27.14
C GLU A 176 12.26 12.19 -27.30
N GLY A 177 11.74 12.20 -28.53
CA GLY A 177 10.31 12.23 -28.80
C GLY A 177 9.58 11.00 -28.26
N TYR A 178 10.13 9.80 -28.50
CA TYR A 178 9.50 8.57 -27.99
C TYR A 178 9.64 8.39 -26.48
N LYS A 179 10.71 8.93 -25.86
CA LYS A 179 10.83 8.98 -24.40
C LYS A 179 9.76 9.88 -23.78
N GLU A 180 9.55 11.07 -24.33
CA GLU A 180 8.49 11.97 -23.88
C GLU A 180 7.10 11.34 -24.03
N LEU A 181 6.82 10.73 -25.19
CA LEU A 181 5.57 10.00 -25.42
C LEU A 181 5.36 8.87 -24.38
N ARG A 182 6.39 8.05 -24.15
CA ARG A 182 6.35 6.96 -23.17
C ARG A 182 6.00 7.48 -21.78
N ASP A 183 6.63 8.57 -21.38
CA ASP A 183 6.46 9.13 -20.04
C ASP A 183 5.02 9.65 -19.86
N LYS A 184 4.48 10.38 -20.85
CA LYS A 184 3.07 10.85 -20.91
C LYS A 184 2.06 9.70 -20.92
N VAL A 185 2.26 8.69 -21.77
CA VAL A 185 1.38 7.51 -21.88
C VAL A 185 1.33 6.76 -20.57
N TYR A 186 2.49 6.46 -19.98
CA TYR A 186 2.53 5.72 -18.73
C TYR A 186 1.87 6.53 -17.60
N GLU A 187 2.03 7.86 -17.56
CA GLU A 187 1.42 8.71 -16.55
C GLU A 187 -0.11 8.63 -16.62
N HIS A 188 -0.64 8.75 -17.83
CA HIS A 188 -2.07 8.63 -18.09
C HIS A 188 -2.61 7.25 -17.69
N VAL A 189 -1.94 6.18 -18.11
CA VAL A 189 -2.32 4.79 -17.80
C VAL A 189 -2.28 4.54 -16.28
N ASN A 190 -1.23 4.98 -15.59
CA ASN A 190 -1.12 4.81 -14.15
C ASN A 190 -2.20 5.55 -13.38
N LYS A 191 -2.49 6.79 -13.78
CA LYS A 191 -3.55 7.60 -13.15
C LYS A 191 -4.91 6.88 -13.21
N LEU A 192 -5.24 6.28 -14.35
CA LEU A 192 -6.48 5.53 -14.53
C LEU A 192 -6.47 4.19 -13.77
N ASN A 193 -5.38 3.43 -13.86
CA ASN A 193 -5.24 2.13 -13.19
C ASN A 193 -5.30 2.24 -11.66
N VAL A 194 -4.55 3.18 -11.06
CA VAL A 194 -4.48 3.33 -9.60
C VAL A 194 -5.84 3.72 -9.03
N SER A 195 -6.51 4.68 -9.65
CA SER A 195 -7.85 5.10 -9.24
C SER A 195 -8.86 3.95 -9.38
N GLY A 196 -8.83 3.23 -10.50
CA GLY A 196 -9.75 2.11 -10.75
C GLY A 196 -9.53 0.93 -9.80
N ALA A 197 -8.28 0.49 -9.62
CA ALA A 197 -7.94 -0.60 -8.71
C ALA A 197 -8.30 -0.30 -7.24
N THR A 198 -8.11 0.95 -6.81
CA THR A 198 -8.49 1.41 -5.47
C THR A 198 -10.00 1.36 -5.27
N SER A 199 -10.78 1.83 -6.25
CA SER A 199 -12.24 1.76 -6.21
C SER A 199 -12.76 0.32 -6.26
N VAL A 200 -12.18 -0.56 -7.08
CA VAL A 200 -12.54 -1.99 -7.11
C VAL A 200 -12.26 -2.65 -5.76
N ARG A 201 -11.15 -2.31 -5.11
CA ARG A 201 -10.73 -2.94 -3.85
C ARG A 201 -11.45 -2.40 -2.62
N PHE A 202 -11.75 -1.10 -2.57
CA PHE A 202 -12.22 -0.41 -1.36
C PHE A 202 -13.53 0.37 -1.56
N GLY A 203 -14.18 0.29 -2.72
CA GLY A 203 -15.40 1.07 -3.00
C GLY A 203 -16.51 0.86 -1.98
N SER A 204 -16.72 -0.38 -1.51
CA SER A 204 -17.67 -0.68 -0.45
C SER A 204 -17.32 -0.03 0.88
N ASP A 205 -16.04 -0.03 1.25
CA ASP A 205 -15.55 0.58 2.48
C ASP A 205 -15.71 2.09 2.43
N PHE A 206 -15.36 2.72 1.30
CA PHE A 206 -15.55 4.15 1.12
C PHE A 206 -17.02 4.55 1.23
N VAL A 207 -17.94 3.90 0.53
CA VAL A 207 -19.38 4.23 0.62
C VAL A 207 -19.92 3.98 2.03
N ALA A 208 -19.55 2.87 2.67
CA ALA A 208 -19.97 2.58 4.04
C ALA A 208 -19.45 3.64 5.02
N ASN A 209 -18.16 3.97 4.97
CA ASN A 209 -17.56 4.99 5.82
C ASN A 209 -18.29 6.33 5.66
N ARG A 210 -18.41 6.83 4.42
CA ARG A 210 -19.05 8.12 4.10
C ARG A 210 -20.44 8.27 4.70
N ILE A 211 -21.23 7.19 4.71
CA ILE A 211 -22.59 7.19 5.26
C ILE A 211 -22.56 7.01 6.78
N ARG A 212 -21.77 6.05 7.30
CA ARG A 212 -21.73 5.71 8.73
C ARG A 212 -21.16 6.81 9.62
N GLN A 213 -20.41 7.78 9.08
CA GLN A 213 -19.97 8.93 9.85
C GLN A 213 -21.14 9.75 10.42
N PHE A 214 -22.29 9.74 9.74
CA PHE A 214 -23.46 10.55 10.11
C PHE A 214 -24.05 10.20 11.47
N THR A 215 -23.78 9.01 12.02
CA THR A 215 -24.18 8.67 13.40
C THR A 215 -23.54 9.55 14.47
N SER A 216 -22.49 10.31 14.13
CA SER A 216 -21.73 11.12 15.09
C SER A 216 -21.51 12.57 14.63
N MET A 217 -22.07 12.97 13.48
CA MET A 217 -21.85 14.29 12.87
C MET A 217 -22.41 15.47 13.68
N HIS A 218 -23.36 15.24 14.60
CA HIS A 218 -23.85 16.26 15.54
C HIS A 218 -22.88 16.54 16.70
N CYS A 219 -21.79 15.77 16.84
CA CYS A 219 -20.87 15.91 17.97
C CYS A 219 -19.52 16.47 17.52
N ASN A 220 -19.22 17.70 17.96
CA ASN A 220 -17.96 18.42 17.74
C ASN A 220 -17.39 18.26 16.31
N SER A 221 -18.27 18.30 15.32
CA SER A 221 -17.95 18.10 13.91
C SER A 221 -18.33 19.32 13.11
N TYR A 222 -17.41 19.78 12.29
CA TYR A 222 -17.49 21.06 11.57
C TYR A 222 -16.97 20.91 10.15
N LEU A 223 -17.41 21.76 9.25
CA LEU A 223 -16.77 21.90 7.95
C LEU A 223 -15.45 22.65 8.14
N LEU A 224 -14.36 22.25 7.50
CA LEU A 224 -13.08 22.97 7.67
C LEU A 224 -13.21 24.46 7.30
N GLU A 225 -13.94 24.76 6.22
CA GLU A 225 -14.19 26.13 5.76
C GLU A 225 -14.92 27.02 6.77
N SER A 226 -15.59 26.43 7.78
CA SER A 226 -16.29 27.21 8.81
C SER A 226 -15.34 27.94 9.75
N LEU A 227 -14.07 27.51 9.85
CA LEU A 227 -13.02 28.27 10.53
C LEU A 227 -12.73 29.61 9.84
N GLY A 228 -13.22 29.81 8.61
CA GLY A 228 -13.19 31.09 7.91
C GLY A 228 -11.77 31.66 7.84
N GLU A 229 -11.61 32.88 8.34
CA GLU A 229 -10.33 33.59 8.36
C GLU A 229 -9.61 33.48 9.71
N ALA A 230 -10.00 32.54 10.58
CA ALA A 230 -9.42 32.39 11.91
C ALA A 230 -7.89 32.21 11.90
N PHE A 231 -7.33 31.66 10.82
CA PHE A 231 -5.88 31.46 10.65
C PHE A 231 -5.32 32.18 9.42
N ALA A 232 -6.03 33.20 8.90
CA ALA A 232 -5.52 34.01 7.82
C ALA A 232 -4.18 34.66 8.22
N ASN A 233 -3.17 34.50 7.37
CA ASN A 233 -1.80 35.02 7.59
C ASN A 233 -1.10 34.50 8.86
N VAL A 234 -1.58 33.38 9.44
CA VAL A 234 -0.86 32.65 10.47
C VAL A 234 0.13 31.69 9.78
N PRO A 235 1.40 31.62 10.21
CA PRO A 235 2.33 30.62 9.70
C PRO A 235 1.80 29.21 9.98
N ALA A 236 1.84 28.32 8.99
CA ALA A 236 1.43 26.92 9.16
C ALA A 236 2.59 25.98 8.85
N ILE A 237 2.92 25.10 9.80
CA ILE A 237 3.95 24.07 9.66
C ILE A 237 3.25 22.74 9.37
N LEU A 238 3.51 22.21 8.18
CA LEU A 238 2.97 20.95 7.69
C LEU A 238 4.02 19.87 7.92
N VAL A 239 3.75 18.98 8.88
CA VAL A 239 4.68 17.93 9.29
C VAL A 239 4.34 16.62 8.59
N ALA A 240 5.24 16.16 7.72
CA ALA A 240 5.16 14.89 7.00
C ALA A 240 6.20 13.89 7.51
N GLY A 241 6.03 12.60 7.14
CA GLY A 241 6.76 11.48 7.75
C GLY A 241 8.07 11.07 7.09
N GLY A 242 8.62 11.88 6.18
CA GLY A 242 9.88 11.57 5.50
C GLY A 242 11.08 11.57 6.45
N PRO A 243 12.13 10.78 6.17
CA PRO A 243 13.32 10.62 7.02
C PRO A 243 14.01 11.93 7.43
N SER A 244 13.94 13.00 6.63
CA SER A 244 14.54 14.29 7.01
C SER A 244 13.87 14.95 8.22
N LEU A 245 12.68 14.50 8.62
CA LEU A 245 12.03 14.99 9.84
C LEU A 245 12.91 14.78 11.07
N ASP A 246 13.68 13.69 11.14
CA ASP A 246 14.55 13.39 12.30
C ASP A 246 15.59 14.49 12.55
N LYS A 247 16.02 15.21 11.50
CA LYS A 247 16.93 16.35 11.62
C LYS A 247 16.29 17.57 12.28
N ASN A 248 14.96 17.69 12.21
CA ASN A 248 14.25 18.94 12.48
C ASN A 248 13.20 18.83 13.61
N ILE A 249 12.77 17.60 13.96
CA ILE A 249 11.64 17.37 14.86
C ILE A 249 11.82 18.02 16.24
N HIS A 250 13.05 18.09 16.72
CA HIS A 250 13.41 18.70 18.01
C HIS A 250 13.21 20.23 18.06
N LEU A 251 13.02 20.89 16.90
CA LEU A 251 12.75 22.34 16.82
C LEU A 251 11.26 22.67 16.92
N LEU A 252 10.37 21.72 16.60
CA LEU A 252 8.93 21.92 16.56
C LEU A 252 8.30 22.38 17.90
N PRO A 253 8.79 22.00 19.09
CA PRO A 253 8.30 22.56 20.34
C PRO A 253 8.32 24.09 20.39
N ARG A 254 9.29 24.74 19.71
CA ARG A 254 9.42 26.21 19.68
C ARG A 254 8.32 26.89 18.86
N ALA A 255 7.64 26.17 17.99
CA ALA A 255 6.56 26.70 17.15
C ALA A 255 5.19 26.70 17.85
N LYS A 256 5.04 25.96 18.95
CA LYS A 256 3.73 25.79 19.59
C LYS A 256 3.17 27.14 20.04
N GLY A 257 1.93 27.42 19.64
CA GLY A 257 1.26 28.72 19.89
C GLY A 257 1.63 29.83 18.89
N LYS A 258 2.76 29.72 18.18
CA LYS A 258 3.29 30.74 17.27
C LYS A 258 3.03 30.44 15.79
N ALA A 259 2.86 29.17 15.47
CA ALA A 259 2.45 28.68 14.17
C ALA A 259 1.42 27.58 14.35
N LEU A 260 0.55 27.42 13.35
CA LEU A 260 -0.38 26.30 13.29
C LEU A 260 0.38 25.03 12.90
N ILE A 261 0.36 24.00 13.74
CA ILE A 261 1.02 22.72 13.46
C ILE A 261 -0.02 21.72 12.94
N ILE A 262 0.11 21.32 11.68
CA ILE A 262 -0.73 20.30 11.03
C ILE A 262 0.15 19.09 10.70
N ALA A 263 -0.13 17.94 11.31
CA ALA A 263 0.69 16.74 11.18
C ALA A 263 -0.08 15.58 10.54
N VAL A 264 0.60 14.80 9.69
CA VAL A 264 0.04 13.52 9.22
C VAL A 264 -0.09 12.52 10.37
N ASP A 265 -1.09 11.63 10.30
CA ASP A 265 -1.38 10.64 11.35
C ASP A 265 -0.17 9.76 11.74
N THR A 266 0.62 9.31 10.77
CA THR A 266 1.81 8.46 11.00
C THR A 266 2.91 9.12 11.83
N VAL A 267 2.94 10.46 11.90
CA VAL A 267 3.98 11.24 12.58
C VAL A 267 3.61 11.57 14.02
N LEU A 268 2.34 11.42 14.41
CA LEU A 268 1.86 11.75 15.75
C LEU A 268 2.67 11.05 16.86
N PRO A 269 3.01 9.74 16.79
CA PRO A 269 3.84 9.10 17.80
C PRO A 269 5.26 9.67 17.91
N ALA A 270 5.85 10.15 16.81
CA ALA A 270 7.17 10.79 16.82
C ALA A 270 7.12 12.16 17.47
N LEU A 271 6.07 12.94 17.20
CA LEU A 271 5.85 14.26 17.83
C LEU A 271 5.62 14.15 19.34
N CYS A 272 4.79 13.20 19.77
CA CYS A 272 4.54 12.96 21.19
C CYS A 272 5.84 12.61 21.96
N ARG A 273 6.74 11.82 21.37
CA ARG A 273 8.06 11.51 21.97
C ARG A 273 8.94 12.73 22.15
N GLN A 274 8.78 13.76 21.32
CA GLN A 274 9.48 15.04 21.42
C GLN A 274 8.75 16.06 22.31
N GLY A 275 7.65 15.66 22.95
CA GLY A 275 6.86 16.53 23.83
C GLY A 275 6.09 17.62 23.08
N VAL A 276 5.85 17.48 21.77
CA VAL A 276 5.06 18.43 20.97
C VAL A 276 3.76 17.79 20.50
N LEU A 277 2.64 18.45 20.78
CA LEU A 277 1.34 18.07 20.24
C LEU A 277 0.98 18.99 19.07
N PRO A 278 0.61 18.45 17.89
CA PRO A 278 0.10 19.27 16.81
C PRO A 278 -1.25 19.89 17.18
N ASP A 279 -1.65 20.96 16.50
CA ASP A 279 -2.99 21.52 16.65
C ASP A 279 -4.02 20.68 15.88
N PHE A 280 -3.59 20.18 14.71
CA PHE A 280 -4.35 19.28 13.87
C PHE A 280 -3.55 18.02 13.52
N VAL A 281 -4.20 16.88 13.61
CA VAL A 281 -3.78 15.64 12.94
C VAL A 281 -4.68 15.43 11.72
N THR A 282 -4.12 15.01 10.60
CA THR A 282 -4.88 14.62 9.41
C THR A 282 -4.89 13.12 9.20
N SER A 283 -6.04 12.57 8.76
CA SER A 283 -6.14 11.17 8.32
C SER A 283 -7.13 11.01 7.17
N LEU A 284 -6.92 10.02 6.30
CA LEU A 284 -7.64 9.87 5.02
C LEU A 284 -8.04 8.42 4.67
N ASP A 285 -7.28 7.42 5.13
CA ASP A 285 -7.38 6.05 4.62
C ASP A 285 -8.67 5.32 5.08
N PRO A 286 -9.31 4.51 4.21
CA PRO A 286 -10.60 3.87 4.50
C PRO A 286 -10.52 2.64 5.41
N GLN A 287 -9.32 2.09 5.60
CA GLN A 287 -9.11 0.82 6.29
C GLN A 287 -9.04 1.00 7.81
N PRO A 288 -9.64 0.11 8.63
CA PRO A 288 -9.55 0.17 10.09
C PRO A 288 -8.12 0.15 10.64
N LEU A 289 -7.18 -0.51 9.94
CA LEU A 289 -5.78 -0.57 10.33
C LEU A 289 -5.12 0.81 10.43
N THR A 290 -5.67 1.83 9.76
CA THR A 290 -5.20 3.23 9.82
C THR A 290 -5.15 3.75 11.26
N TYR A 291 -6.08 3.33 12.13
CA TYR A 291 -6.07 3.72 13.54
C TYR A 291 -4.80 3.28 14.27
N GLU A 292 -4.17 2.19 13.82
CA GLU A 292 -2.95 1.67 14.43
C GLU A 292 -1.74 2.59 14.26
N LYS A 293 -1.81 3.55 13.32
CA LYS A 293 -0.79 4.59 13.11
C LYS A 293 -0.69 5.56 14.31
N LEU A 294 -1.79 5.73 15.05
CA LEU A 294 -1.92 6.72 16.13
C LEU A 294 -2.30 6.11 17.48
N ALA A 295 -2.81 4.87 17.51
CA ALA A 295 -3.33 4.18 18.69
C ALA A 295 -2.40 4.30 19.92
N SER A 296 -1.10 4.06 19.76
CA SER A 296 -0.15 3.97 20.88
C SER A 296 0.03 5.26 21.68
N VAL A 297 -0.38 6.41 21.13
CA VAL A 297 -0.24 7.72 21.79
C VAL A 297 -1.57 8.40 22.05
N VAL A 298 -2.69 7.77 21.74
CA VAL A 298 -4.04 8.31 21.97
C VAL A 298 -4.23 8.91 23.38
N PRO A 299 -3.79 8.27 24.48
CA PRO A 299 -3.95 8.84 25.82
C PRO A 299 -3.26 10.20 26.02
N GLN A 300 -2.28 10.54 25.18
CA GLN A 300 -1.48 11.77 25.26
C GLN A 300 -2.04 12.91 24.39
N THR A 301 -3.09 12.65 23.59
CA THR A 301 -3.53 13.54 22.49
C THR A 301 -4.65 14.51 22.88
N LYS A 302 -4.82 14.76 24.18
CA LYS A 302 -5.84 15.70 24.68
C LYS A 302 -5.63 17.09 24.06
N GLY A 303 -6.68 17.68 23.51
CA GLY A 303 -6.64 19.00 22.86
C GLY A 303 -6.23 19.00 21.39
N VAL A 304 -5.89 17.85 20.81
CA VAL A 304 -5.58 17.72 19.37
C VAL A 304 -6.88 17.62 18.59
N SER A 305 -7.02 18.39 17.51
CA SER A 305 -8.16 18.29 16.58
C SER A 305 -7.84 17.38 15.40
N LEU A 306 -8.87 16.82 14.76
CA LEU A 306 -8.75 15.96 13.58
C LEU A 306 -9.25 16.70 12.34
N ILE A 307 -8.46 16.72 11.27
CA ILE A 307 -8.90 17.10 9.94
C ILE A 307 -9.00 15.83 9.08
N THR A 308 -10.12 15.62 8.39
CA THR A 308 -10.33 14.38 7.65
C THR A 308 -11.33 14.52 6.50
N VAL A 309 -11.51 13.43 5.75
CA VAL A 309 -12.48 13.30 4.67
C VAL A 309 -13.53 12.23 5.02
N PRO A 310 -14.75 12.28 4.45
CA PRO A 310 -15.80 11.30 4.72
C PRO A 310 -15.42 9.84 4.42
N GLY A 311 -14.48 9.60 3.49
CA GLY A 311 -14.02 8.26 3.11
C GLY A 311 -13.14 7.57 4.16
N THR A 312 -12.58 8.31 5.12
CA THR A 312 -11.72 7.79 6.18
C THR A 312 -12.45 6.76 7.04
N THR A 313 -11.72 5.75 7.53
CA THR A 313 -12.29 4.73 8.41
C THR A 313 -12.99 5.33 9.63
N THR A 314 -14.17 4.77 9.97
CA THR A 314 -14.91 5.16 11.18
C THR A 314 -14.11 4.91 12.46
N ARG A 315 -13.18 3.94 12.46
CA ARG A 315 -12.35 3.65 13.64
C ARG A 315 -11.47 4.85 14.01
N VAL A 316 -10.91 5.57 13.05
CA VAL A 316 -10.14 6.80 13.34
C VAL A 316 -11.09 7.87 13.86
N THR A 317 -12.15 8.18 13.11
CA THR A 317 -13.02 9.32 13.41
C THR A 317 -13.86 9.14 14.67
N LYS A 318 -14.11 7.91 15.12
CA LYS A 318 -14.98 7.57 16.27
C LYS A 318 -14.25 6.97 17.47
N THR A 319 -12.95 6.66 17.33
CA THR A 319 -12.11 6.19 18.45
C THR A 319 -11.05 7.20 18.85
N PHE A 320 -10.48 7.97 17.90
CA PHE A 320 -9.57 9.05 18.25
C PHE A 320 -10.34 10.17 19.00
N PRO A 321 -9.97 10.51 20.25
CA PRO A 321 -10.68 11.48 21.08
C PRO A 321 -10.30 12.92 20.69
N ALA A 322 -10.56 13.27 19.43
CA ALA A 322 -10.29 14.59 18.89
C ALA A 322 -11.10 15.65 19.64
N GLU A 323 -10.45 16.77 19.92
CA GLU A 323 -11.05 17.96 20.52
C GLU A 323 -12.18 18.53 19.63
N ALA A 324 -11.95 18.50 18.31
CA ALA A 324 -12.95 18.72 17.27
C ALA A 324 -12.56 17.98 15.98
N ARG A 325 -13.56 17.66 15.16
CA ARG A 325 -13.43 17.02 13.84
C ARG A 325 -13.79 18.01 12.74
N PHE A 326 -12.90 18.20 11.77
CA PHE A 326 -13.08 19.09 10.64
C PHE A 326 -13.09 18.31 9.33
N TRP A 327 -14.14 18.47 8.54
CA TRP A 327 -14.38 17.69 7.34
C TRP A 327 -14.05 18.49 6.08
N LEU A 328 -13.34 17.86 5.15
CA LEU A 328 -13.17 18.32 3.77
C LEU A 328 -13.87 17.35 2.82
N PHE A 329 -14.42 17.90 1.74
CA PHE A 329 -15.15 17.15 0.74
C PHE A 329 -14.49 17.34 -0.63
N SER A 330 -14.37 16.26 -1.39
CA SER A 330 -13.95 16.31 -2.79
C SER A 330 -15.14 16.60 -3.71
N ALA A 331 -14.83 16.97 -4.95
CA ALA A 331 -15.84 17.19 -5.98
C ALA A 331 -16.58 15.92 -6.45
N ARG A 332 -16.27 14.73 -5.90
CA ARG A 332 -16.97 13.47 -6.22
C ARG A 332 -18.44 13.54 -5.84
N ALA A 333 -19.31 12.86 -6.59
CA ALA A 333 -20.76 13.00 -6.46
C ALA A 333 -21.29 12.72 -5.05
N MET A 334 -20.89 11.60 -4.43
CA MET A 334 -21.26 11.27 -3.04
C MET A 334 -20.80 12.36 -2.07
N GLU A 335 -19.54 12.76 -2.09
CA GLU A 335 -19.02 13.76 -1.15
C GLU A 335 -19.61 15.15 -1.38
N ARG A 336 -19.84 15.55 -2.63
CA ARG A 336 -20.56 16.78 -2.97
C ARG A 336 -21.97 16.77 -2.39
N TRP A 337 -22.69 15.66 -2.53
CA TRP A 337 -24.02 15.49 -1.94
C TRP A 337 -23.96 15.63 -0.41
N LEU A 338 -23.03 14.94 0.25
CA LEU A 338 -22.85 15.03 1.70
C LEU A 338 -22.47 16.45 2.16
N ASN A 339 -21.57 17.14 1.45
CA ASN A 339 -21.21 18.53 1.75
C ASN A 339 -22.44 19.44 1.69
N THR A 340 -23.28 19.26 0.67
CA THR A 340 -24.51 20.03 0.47
C THR A 340 -25.48 19.84 1.64
N ILE A 341 -25.61 18.61 2.14
CA ILE A 341 -26.43 18.29 3.32
C ILE A 341 -25.95 19.07 4.54
N LEU A 342 -24.64 19.13 4.75
CA LEU A 342 -24.02 19.83 5.88
C LEU A 342 -23.97 21.36 5.71
N GLY A 343 -24.47 21.90 4.58
CA GLY A 343 -24.48 23.33 4.29
C GLY A 343 -23.15 23.88 3.78
N GLY A 344 -22.24 23.00 3.34
CA GLY A 344 -20.93 23.39 2.83
C GLY A 344 -20.97 23.98 1.43
N LYS A 345 -19.93 24.76 1.11
CA LYS A 345 -19.79 25.53 -0.13
C LYS A 345 -18.49 25.20 -0.86
N SER A 346 -17.45 24.80 -0.14
CA SER A 346 -16.16 24.46 -0.73
C SER A 346 -16.04 22.98 -1.06
N LEU A 347 -15.42 22.69 -2.20
CA LEU A 347 -15.03 21.35 -2.65
C LEU A 347 -13.58 21.40 -3.09
N THR A 348 -12.85 20.30 -2.87
CA THR A 348 -11.46 20.15 -3.31
C THR A 348 -11.37 19.19 -4.51
N ALA A 349 -10.23 19.19 -5.20
CA ALA A 349 -9.91 18.15 -6.18
C ALA A 349 -9.70 16.76 -5.55
N GLY A 350 -9.74 16.65 -4.22
CA GLY A 350 -9.39 15.46 -3.46
C GLY A 350 -7.89 15.38 -3.15
N ALA A 351 -7.57 14.75 -2.02
CA ALA A 351 -6.20 14.46 -1.60
C ALA A 351 -5.84 13.01 -1.97
N GLY A 352 -4.68 12.81 -2.62
CA GLY A 352 -4.16 11.46 -2.91
C GLY A 352 -3.41 10.83 -1.73
N THR A 353 -2.89 11.65 -0.81
CA THR A 353 -2.11 11.23 0.36
C THR A 353 -2.51 12.10 1.55
N VAL A 354 -2.15 11.68 2.77
CA VAL A 354 -2.39 12.47 3.99
C VAL A 354 -1.63 13.81 3.94
N ALA A 355 -0.45 13.85 3.32
CA ALA A 355 0.31 15.09 3.14
C ALA A 355 -0.37 16.10 2.20
N HIS A 356 -1.06 15.63 1.15
CA HIS A 356 -1.90 16.49 0.32
C HIS A 356 -3.07 17.10 1.12
N LEU A 357 -3.62 16.36 2.09
CA LEU A 357 -4.66 16.88 2.97
C LEU A 357 -4.13 18.03 3.86
N ASN A 358 -2.88 17.96 4.34
CA ASN A 358 -2.26 19.05 5.10
C ASN A 358 -2.22 20.37 4.30
N ILE A 359 -1.68 20.34 3.08
CA ILE A 359 -1.53 21.58 2.29
C ILE A 359 -2.88 22.15 1.85
N LEU A 360 -3.83 21.30 1.45
CA LEU A 360 -5.21 21.75 1.16
C LEU A 360 -5.83 22.43 2.37
N SER A 361 -5.62 21.86 3.57
CA SER A 361 -6.15 22.43 4.81
C SER A 361 -5.56 23.81 5.10
N ALA A 362 -4.24 23.96 5.00
CA ALA A 362 -3.58 25.24 5.22
C ALA A 362 -3.99 26.32 4.21
N VAL A 363 -4.23 25.94 2.94
CA VAL A 363 -4.76 26.82 1.90
C VAL A 363 -6.19 27.27 2.22
N ILE A 364 -7.08 26.35 2.60
CA ILE A 364 -8.47 26.66 3.00
C ILE A 364 -8.50 27.60 4.21
N LEU A 365 -7.64 27.35 5.20
CA LEU A 365 -7.49 28.18 6.40
C LEU A 365 -6.76 29.51 6.15
N LYS A 366 -6.37 29.77 4.90
CA LYS A 366 -5.67 30.98 4.45
C LYS A 366 -4.36 31.27 5.18
N CYS A 367 -3.66 30.24 5.64
CA CYS A 367 -2.37 30.37 6.31
C CYS A 367 -1.30 30.99 5.38
N SER A 368 -0.34 31.70 5.97
CA SER A 368 0.84 32.24 5.28
C SER A 368 1.92 32.66 6.29
N PRO A 369 3.21 32.28 6.10
CA PRO A 369 3.67 31.32 5.10
C PRO A 369 3.20 29.90 5.40
N ILE A 370 3.17 29.05 4.37
CA ILE A 370 2.95 27.60 4.49
C ILE A 370 4.32 26.90 4.41
N ILE A 371 4.70 26.20 5.47
CA ILE A 371 6.03 25.63 5.66
C ILE A 371 5.95 24.10 5.61
N LEU A 372 6.71 23.49 4.72
CA LEU A 372 6.82 22.03 4.59
C LEU A 372 8.01 21.51 5.38
N VAL A 373 7.81 20.51 6.25
CA VAL A 373 8.89 19.83 6.97
C VAL A 373 8.68 18.31 6.95
N GLY A 374 9.76 17.56 6.71
CA GLY A 374 9.69 16.10 6.55
C GLY A 374 8.98 15.68 5.26
N GLN A 375 8.82 16.59 4.29
CA GLN A 375 8.17 16.33 3.01
C GLN A 375 9.23 15.96 1.96
N ASP A 376 9.83 14.78 2.11
CA ASP A 376 11.01 14.42 1.31
C ASP A 376 10.70 14.15 -0.16
N LEU A 377 9.68 13.34 -0.47
CA LEU A 377 9.33 12.94 -1.84
C LEU A 377 10.54 12.38 -2.65
N ALA A 378 11.51 11.83 -1.92
CA ALA A 378 12.77 11.30 -2.40
C ALA A 378 13.37 10.36 -1.33
N PHE A 379 14.44 9.64 -1.69
CA PHE A 379 15.15 8.71 -0.82
C PHE A 379 16.57 9.22 -0.52
N PRO A 380 16.75 10.22 0.36
CA PRO A 380 18.07 10.78 0.64
C PRO A 380 19.00 9.82 1.40
N THR A 381 18.45 8.90 2.19
CA THR A 381 19.21 8.01 3.10
C THR A 381 18.88 6.52 2.92
N ALA A 382 18.34 6.12 1.76
CA ALA A 382 17.79 4.78 1.48
C ALA A 382 16.64 4.33 2.44
N GLN A 383 16.16 5.23 3.31
CA GLN A 383 14.97 5.06 4.14
C GLN A 383 13.80 5.83 3.52
N SER A 384 12.56 5.35 3.70
CA SER A 384 11.35 6.04 3.21
C SER A 384 10.66 6.88 4.27
N HIS A 385 10.89 6.63 5.56
CA HIS A 385 10.22 7.32 6.67
C HIS A 385 11.16 7.60 7.85
N ALA A 386 10.80 8.59 8.67
CA ALA A 386 11.50 8.98 9.90
C ALA A 386 11.42 7.94 11.03
N GLN A 387 12.34 8.01 11.98
CA GLN A 387 12.42 7.03 13.07
C GLN A 387 11.17 7.05 13.98
N GLY A 388 10.53 5.88 14.06
CA GLY A 388 9.36 5.60 14.88
C GLY A 388 8.06 6.19 14.36
N THR A 389 7.94 6.37 13.04
CA THR A 389 6.66 6.32 12.33
C THR A 389 6.12 4.88 12.30
N VAL A 390 4.80 4.70 12.43
CA VAL A 390 4.17 3.37 12.54
C VAL A 390 3.68 2.86 11.18
N LEU A 391 3.76 1.54 10.93
CA LEU A 391 3.34 0.85 9.69
C LEU A 391 4.09 1.32 8.42
N THR A 392 5.41 1.14 8.40
CA THR A 392 6.27 1.37 7.22
C THR A 392 6.03 0.31 6.14
N ASP A 393 5.77 0.74 4.91
CA ASP A 393 5.61 -0.15 3.76
C ASP A 393 6.98 -0.66 3.28
N LYS A 394 7.27 -1.96 3.49
CA LYS A 394 8.53 -2.58 3.04
C LYS A 394 8.68 -2.58 1.51
N SER A 395 7.60 -2.39 0.74
CA SER A 395 7.70 -2.25 -0.72
C SER A 395 8.44 -0.99 -1.14
N GLU A 396 8.31 0.11 -0.39
CA GLU A 396 9.05 1.36 -0.64
C GLU A 396 10.53 1.22 -0.30
N MET A 397 10.86 0.51 0.79
CA MET A 397 12.25 0.20 1.16
C MET A 397 12.93 -0.69 0.13
N ARG A 398 12.24 -1.71 -0.39
CA ARG A 398 12.75 -2.55 -1.49
C ARG A 398 12.99 -1.75 -2.77
N ILE A 399 12.18 -0.73 -3.06
CA ILE A 399 12.37 0.17 -4.22
C ILE A 399 13.53 1.14 -4.00
N ALA A 400 13.71 1.66 -2.78
CA ALA A 400 14.88 2.48 -2.42
C ALA A 400 16.20 1.71 -2.63
N GLN A 401 16.15 0.38 -2.51
CA GLN A 401 17.28 -0.54 -2.69
C GLN A 401 17.32 -1.27 -4.05
N ALA A 402 16.30 -1.15 -4.89
CA ALA A 402 16.21 -1.84 -6.18
C ALA A 402 17.20 -1.29 -7.22
N SER A 403 17.54 -2.10 -8.22
CA SER A 403 18.45 -1.72 -9.32
C SER A 403 17.92 -0.54 -10.17
N ASP A 404 18.83 0.17 -10.83
CA ASP A 404 18.62 1.47 -11.52
C ASP A 404 17.49 1.53 -12.57
N ALA A 405 16.96 0.39 -13.03
CA ALA A 405 16.04 0.33 -14.16
C ALA A 405 14.69 1.07 -13.95
N ASN A 406 14.29 1.33 -12.71
CA ASN A 406 13.07 2.09 -12.36
C ASN A 406 13.35 3.34 -11.48
N ALA A 407 14.62 3.72 -11.29
CA ALA A 407 14.99 4.86 -10.45
C ALA A 407 14.78 6.19 -11.20
N MET A 408 14.01 7.11 -10.61
CA MET A 408 13.87 8.48 -11.12
C MET A 408 14.78 9.41 -10.32
N TRP A 409 15.21 10.51 -10.94
CA TRP A 409 16.03 11.53 -10.31
C TRP A 409 15.36 12.88 -10.46
N VAL A 410 15.28 13.63 -9.36
CA VAL A 410 14.76 14.99 -9.31
C VAL A 410 15.79 15.91 -8.66
N GLU A 411 15.65 17.20 -8.90
CA GLU A 411 16.43 18.21 -8.19
C GLU A 411 16.08 18.17 -6.69
N GLY A 412 17.10 18.20 -5.83
CA GLY A 412 16.99 18.27 -4.39
C GLY A 412 17.03 19.72 -3.90
N ASN A 413 16.61 19.95 -2.66
CA ASN A 413 16.57 21.30 -2.05
C ASN A 413 17.94 22.01 -2.00
N ASP A 414 19.05 21.28 -2.06
CA ASP A 414 20.42 21.79 -2.09
C ASP A 414 20.99 21.93 -3.51
N GLY A 415 20.17 21.71 -4.54
CA GLY A 415 20.57 21.69 -5.95
C GLY A 415 21.21 20.37 -6.40
N SER A 416 21.36 19.39 -5.50
CA SER A 416 21.84 18.05 -5.86
C SER A 416 20.78 17.26 -6.64
N LYS A 417 21.13 16.10 -7.18
CA LYS A 417 20.14 15.14 -7.71
C LYS A 417 19.81 14.12 -6.65
N VAL A 418 18.54 14.05 -6.26
CA VAL A 418 18.04 13.07 -5.30
C VAL A 418 17.21 12.00 -6.00
N ARG A 419 17.39 10.75 -5.55
CA ARG A 419 16.66 9.60 -6.09
C ARG A 419 15.21 9.65 -5.61
N THR A 420 14.27 9.38 -6.51
CA THR A 420 12.84 9.27 -6.21
C THR A 420 12.22 8.10 -6.98
N ASN A 421 10.94 7.85 -6.73
CA ASN A 421 10.13 6.91 -7.50
C ASN A 421 8.96 7.66 -8.16
N ARG A 422 8.18 6.95 -8.97
CA ARG A 422 7.08 7.57 -9.69
C ARG A 422 5.95 8.05 -8.79
N ALA A 423 5.66 7.34 -7.69
CA ALA A 423 4.61 7.74 -6.76
C ALA A 423 4.95 9.09 -6.11
N TYR A 424 6.16 9.22 -5.57
CA TYR A 424 6.67 10.46 -4.99
C TYR A 424 6.83 11.58 -6.02
N PHE A 425 7.17 11.25 -7.27
CA PHE A 425 7.18 12.22 -8.36
C PHE A 425 5.77 12.77 -8.62
N SER A 426 4.75 11.91 -8.72
CA SER A 426 3.36 12.34 -8.88
C SER A 426 2.84 13.13 -7.67
N ASP A 427 3.26 12.76 -6.45
CA ASP A 427 2.96 13.53 -5.24
C ASP A 427 3.63 14.92 -5.30
N LYS A 428 4.89 15.00 -5.73
CA LYS A 428 5.62 16.26 -5.93
C LYS A 428 4.89 17.16 -6.93
N GLU A 429 4.45 16.64 -8.07
CA GLU A 429 3.70 17.43 -9.06
C GLU A 429 2.37 17.95 -8.51
N TYR A 430 1.72 17.19 -7.63
CA TYR A 430 0.52 17.67 -6.94
C TYR A 430 0.84 18.88 -6.06
N PHE A 431 1.91 18.84 -5.27
CA PHE A 431 2.36 20.00 -4.47
C PHE A 431 2.67 21.20 -5.35
N GLU A 432 3.42 21.01 -6.44
CA GLU A 432 3.78 22.08 -7.37
C GLU A 432 2.55 22.71 -8.03
N ARG A 433 1.53 21.91 -8.37
CA ARG A 433 0.27 22.43 -8.89
C ARG A 433 -0.44 23.32 -7.86
N ILE A 434 -0.57 22.87 -6.60
CA ILE A 434 -1.20 23.68 -5.55
C ILE A 434 -0.43 24.98 -5.31
N VAL A 435 0.91 24.92 -5.27
CA VAL A 435 1.78 26.09 -5.11
C VAL A 435 1.62 27.07 -6.28
N ALA A 436 1.52 26.58 -7.52
CA ALA A 436 1.35 27.41 -8.71
C ALA A 436 -0.05 28.05 -8.81
N GLU A 437 -1.10 27.31 -8.41
CA GLU A 437 -2.50 27.78 -8.49
C GLU A 437 -2.87 28.77 -7.37
N GLN A 438 -2.17 28.73 -6.24
CA GLN A 438 -2.51 29.50 -5.04
C GLN A 438 -1.39 30.48 -4.70
N ALA A 439 -1.53 31.75 -5.08
CA ALA A 439 -0.51 32.78 -4.80
C ALA A 439 -0.35 33.04 -3.29
N ARG A 440 0.61 32.35 -2.65
CA ARG A 440 0.98 32.46 -1.23
C ARG A 440 2.48 32.30 -1.06
N HIS A 441 2.98 32.62 0.13
CA HIS A 441 4.37 32.34 0.47
C HIS A 441 4.51 30.88 0.94
N TYR A 442 5.25 30.08 0.18
CA TYR A 442 5.55 28.69 0.50
C TYR A 442 7.03 28.53 0.82
N ILE A 443 7.32 27.79 1.89
CA ILE A 443 8.69 27.51 2.34
C ILE A 443 8.89 26.00 2.40
N ASN A 444 9.92 25.49 1.75
CA ASN A 444 10.37 24.12 1.93
C ASN A 444 11.51 24.09 2.96
N ALA A 445 11.19 23.63 4.18
CA ALA A 445 12.12 23.47 5.29
C ALA A 445 12.64 22.03 5.45
N THR A 446 12.37 21.18 4.46
CA THR A 446 12.82 19.79 4.41
C THR A 446 14.30 19.72 4.03
N GLU A 447 15.14 19.06 4.83
CA GLU A 447 16.59 18.98 4.60
C GLU A 447 17.02 17.66 3.92
N GLY A 448 17.23 17.70 2.60
CA GLY A 448 17.66 16.56 1.77
C GLY A 448 16.56 15.96 0.88
N GLY A 449 15.34 16.50 0.94
CA GLY A 449 14.22 16.11 0.07
C GLY A 449 14.29 16.71 -1.35
N ALA A 450 13.33 16.33 -2.18
CA ALA A 450 13.11 16.89 -3.50
C ALA A 450 12.74 18.38 -3.42
N TYR A 451 13.27 19.16 -4.36
CA TYR A 451 12.86 20.53 -4.58
C TYR A 451 11.45 20.58 -5.14
N ILE A 452 10.60 21.39 -4.52
CA ILE A 452 9.21 21.63 -4.96
C ILE A 452 9.19 23.01 -5.61
N LYS A 453 8.96 23.06 -6.92
CA LYS A 453 8.96 24.28 -7.71
C LYS A 453 7.96 25.30 -7.14
N GLY A 454 8.42 26.54 -6.99
CA GLY A 454 7.64 27.66 -6.44
C GLY A 454 7.77 27.84 -4.93
N THR A 455 8.55 27.00 -4.24
CA THR A 455 8.85 27.16 -2.81
C THR A 455 10.20 27.86 -2.57
N GLU A 456 10.30 28.65 -1.49
CA GLU A 456 11.57 29.15 -0.95
C GLU A 456 12.21 28.05 -0.10
N VAL A 457 13.47 27.67 -0.37
CA VAL A 457 14.19 26.72 0.47
C VAL A 457 14.77 27.45 1.68
N MET A 458 14.39 27.03 2.89
CA MET A 458 14.87 27.67 4.13
C MET A 458 14.90 26.64 5.29
N PRO A 459 16.05 26.45 5.97
CA PRO A 459 16.13 25.56 7.14
C PRO A 459 15.09 25.91 8.21
N LEU A 460 14.52 24.90 8.87
CA LEU A 460 13.44 25.11 9.84
C LEU A 460 13.86 26.05 10.97
N ALA A 461 15.11 26.01 11.42
CA ALA A 461 15.63 26.93 12.44
C ALA A 461 15.48 28.42 12.03
N LYS A 462 15.78 28.75 10.77
CA LYS A 462 15.62 30.11 10.23
C LYS A 462 14.15 30.50 10.06
N VAL A 463 13.30 29.53 9.69
CA VAL A 463 11.84 29.74 9.67
C VAL A 463 11.35 30.15 11.06
N MET A 464 11.80 29.45 12.10
CA MET A 464 11.42 29.79 13.48
C MET A 464 11.83 31.21 13.83
N GLU A 465 13.07 31.59 13.52
CA GLU A 465 13.62 32.94 13.74
C GLU A 465 12.81 34.03 13.01
N ARG A 466 12.36 33.77 11.78
CA ARG A 466 11.72 34.78 10.94
C ARG A 466 10.20 34.86 11.10
N PHE A 467 9.52 33.74 11.31
CA PHE A 467 8.06 33.67 11.23
C PHE A 467 7.38 33.20 12.53
N CYS A 468 8.10 32.53 13.42
CA CYS A 468 7.54 31.96 14.66
C CYS A 468 8.06 32.71 15.90
N GLN A 469 7.95 34.04 15.90
CA GLN A 469 8.37 34.89 17.03
C GLN A 469 7.20 35.20 17.97
N ASP A 470 6.10 35.68 17.41
CA ASP A 470 4.92 36.13 18.15
C ASP A 470 3.97 34.99 18.50
N ASP A 471 3.34 35.07 19.67
CA ASP A 471 2.20 34.22 20.00
C ASP A 471 1.01 34.56 19.09
N ARG A 472 0.39 33.54 18.51
CA ARG A 472 -0.76 33.65 17.60
C ARG A 472 -2.05 33.18 18.26
N ASP A 473 -2.02 32.74 19.51
CA ASP A 473 -3.15 32.21 20.28
C ASP A 473 -3.96 31.15 19.52
N ILE A 474 -3.26 30.15 18.96
CA ILE A 474 -3.87 29.12 18.12
C ILE A 474 -5.02 28.40 18.85
N GLN A 475 -4.78 28.01 20.10
CA GLN A 475 -5.77 27.27 20.90
C GLN A 475 -6.92 28.16 21.38
N GLY A 476 -6.69 29.45 21.66
CA GLY A 476 -7.76 30.41 21.94
C GLY A 476 -8.67 30.62 20.73
N ARG A 477 -8.11 30.75 19.52
CA ARG A 477 -8.89 30.83 18.27
C ARG A 477 -9.78 29.61 18.06
N LEU A 478 -9.25 28.38 18.25
CA LEU A 478 -10.04 27.15 18.14
C LEU A 478 -11.14 27.06 19.21
N ARG A 479 -10.85 27.46 20.45
CA ARG A 479 -11.85 27.51 21.52
C ARG A 479 -12.96 28.52 21.22
N SER A 480 -12.59 29.74 20.83
CA SER A 480 -13.54 30.80 20.46
C SER A 480 -14.44 30.36 19.31
N PHE A 481 -13.89 29.74 18.26
CA PHE A 481 -14.67 29.20 17.16
C PHE A 481 -15.73 28.20 17.64
N ARG A 482 -15.35 27.21 18.47
CA ARG A 482 -16.27 26.16 18.92
C ARG A 482 -17.38 26.66 19.85
N ILE A 483 -17.13 27.75 20.58
CA ILE A 483 -18.15 28.42 21.39
C ILE A 483 -19.18 29.11 20.50
N ASN A 484 -18.72 29.74 19.41
CA ASN A 484 -19.56 30.61 18.58
C ASN A 484 -20.25 29.88 17.42
N VAL A 485 -19.71 28.74 16.98
CA VAL A 485 -20.21 27.99 15.82
C VAL A 485 -20.78 26.66 16.31
N PRO A 486 -22.08 26.39 16.08
CA PRO A 486 -22.66 25.11 16.45
C PRO A 486 -22.07 23.98 15.59
N PRO A 487 -22.01 22.74 16.11
CA PRO A 487 -21.71 21.57 15.28
C PRO A 487 -22.70 21.43 14.12
N ALA A 488 -22.33 20.64 13.12
CA ALA A 488 -23.18 20.41 11.96
C ALA A 488 -24.57 19.86 12.35
N ASP A 489 -25.63 20.41 11.72
CA ASP A 489 -27.01 19.98 11.97
C ASP A 489 -27.30 18.63 11.31
N SER A 490 -27.57 17.65 12.17
CA SER A 490 -27.90 16.28 11.80
C SER A 490 -29.33 16.10 11.27
N ASN A 491 -30.26 17.03 11.44
CA ASN A 491 -31.65 16.77 11.02
C ASN A 491 -31.82 16.71 9.50
N ARG A 492 -31.01 17.46 8.75
CA ARG A 492 -31.13 17.56 7.29
C ARG A 492 -30.81 16.24 6.58
N PHE A 493 -29.82 15.48 7.04
CA PHE A 493 -29.50 14.20 6.38
C PHE A 493 -30.64 13.18 6.52
N ILE A 494 -31.45 13.24 7.61
CA ILE A 494 -32.56 12.30 7.80
C ILE A 494 -33.56 12.43 6.66
N VAL A 495 -33.89 13.66 6.27
CA VAL A 495 -34.80 13.95 5.16
C VAL A 495 -34.20 13.49 3.84
N GLU A 496 -32.95 13.85 3.58
CA GLU A 496 -32.24 13.53 2.35
C GLU A 496 -32.02 12.02 2.16
N PHE A 497 -31.66 11.30 3.22
CA PHE A 497 -31.48 9.85 3.18
C PHE A 497 -32.82 9.15 2.87
N ARG A 498 -33.92 9.58 3.48
CA ARG A 498 -35.27 9.06 3.17
C ARG A 498 -35.68 9.35 1.73
N ALA A 499 -35.33 10.51 1.18
CA ALA A 499 -35.59 10.85 -0.21
C ALA A 499 -34.85 9.90 -1.16
N VAL A 500 -33.57 9.61 -0.89
CA VAL A 500 -32.79 8.61 -1.65
C VAL A 500 -33.39 7.21 -1.51
N GLN A 501 -33.80 6.78 -0.30
CA GLN A 501 -34.46 5.48 -0.12
C GLN A 501 -35.77 5.36 -0.91
N LYS A 502 -36.58 6.42 -0.93
CA LYS A 502 -37.79 6.47 -1.75
C LYS A 502 -37.43 6.29 -3.22
N LYS A 503 -36.41 6.99 -3.71
CA LYS A 503 -35.96 6.86 -5.10
C LYS A 503 -35.46 5.45 -5.43
N ILE A 504 -34.66 4.85 -4.54
CA ILE A 504 -34.25 3.44 -4.67
C ILE A 504 -35.46 2.51 -4.77
N SER A 505 -36.51 2.74 -3.97
CA SER A 505 -37.72 1.93 -4.01
C SER A 505 -38.47 2.02 -5.35
N GLU A 506 -38.48 3.19 -5.99
CA GLU A 506 -39.09 3.43 -7.30
C GLU A 506 -38.30 2.70 -8.40
N VAL A 507 -36.97 2.84 -8.38
CA VAL A 507 -36.05 2.19 -9.33
C VAL A 507 -36.14 0.66 -9.22
N ARG A 508 -36.21 0.10 -8.00
CA ARG A 508 -36.37 -1.35 -7.77
C ARG A 508 -37.64 -1.92 -8.41
N LYS A 509 -38.73 -1.15 -8.53
CA LYS A 509 -39.95 -1.63 -9.20
C LYS A 509 -39.70 -1.90 -10.69
N ILE A 510 -38.95 -1.01 -11.35
CA ILE A 510 -38.55 -1.18 -12.76
C ILE A 510 -37.61 -2.37 -12.89
N MET A 511 -36.64 -2.51 -11.99
CA MET A 511 -35.67 -3.62 -12.02
C MET A 511 -36.32 -5.00 -11.87
N ARG A 512 -37.31 -5.15 -10.99
CA ARG A 512 -38.08 -6.41 -10.86
C ARG A 512 -38.88 -6.72 -12.11
N ARG A 513 -39.41 -5.69 -12.78
CA ARG A 513 -40.11 -5.85 -14.06
C ARG A 513 -39.15 -6.31 -15.16
N VAL A 514 -37.97 -5.69 -15.26
CA VAL A 514 -36.89 -6.10 -16.18
C VAL A 514 -36.49 -7.55 -15.96
N GLU A 515 -36.25 -7.94 -14.70
CA GLU A 515 -35.86 -9.31 -14.32
C GLU A 515 -36.93 -10.33 -14.75
N LYS A 516 -38.21 -10.05 -14.45
CA LYS A 516 -39.34 -10.88 -14.87
C LYS A 516 -39.41 -11.02 -16.39
N LEU A 517 -39.40 -9.90 -17.12
CA LEU A 517 -39.49 -9.91 -18.59
C LEU A 517 -38.29 -10.64 -19.23
N THR A 518 -37.09 -10.42 -18.71
CA THR A 518 -35.87 -11.07 -19.20
C THR A 518 -35.95 -12.58 -19.02
N GLY A 519 -36.41 -13.05 -17.85
CA GLY A 519 -36.62 -14.48 -17.60
C GLY A 519 -37.70 -15.11 -18.49
N GLU A 520 -38.77 -14.39 -18.80
CA GLU A 520 -39.79 -14.84 -19.75
C GLU A 520 -39.23 -14.98 -21.17
N VAL A 521 -38.46 -13.99 -21.64
CA VAL A 521 -37.84 -14.03 -22.98
C VAL A 521 -36.78 -15.14 -23.06
N GLN A 522 -35.93 -15.31 -22.03
CA GLN A 522 -34.95 -16.39 -21.99
C GLN A 522 -35.59 -17.78 -22.04
N LYS A 523 -36.67 -18.00 -21.27
CA LYS A 523 -37.44 -19.26 -21.33
C LYS A 523 -38.04 -19.48 -22.71
N ALA A 524 -38.59 -18.43 -23.33
CA ALA A 524 -39.13 -18.52 -24.67
C ALA A 524 -38.06 -18.85 -25.71
N LEU A 525 -36.84 -18.31 -25.59
CA LEU A 525 -35.70 -18.63 -26.45
C LEU A 525 -35.26 -20.10 -26.33
N LEU A 526 -35.26 -20.66 -25.12
CA LEU A 526 -34.91 -22.07 -24.88
C LEU A 526 -35.92 -23.05 -25.50
N ASN A 527 -37.17 -22.63 -25.68
CA ASN A 527 -38.24 -23.47 -26.23
C ASN A 527 -38.35 -23.40 -27.76
N ILE A 528 -37.49 -22.64 -28.45
CA ILE A 528 -37.46 -22.56 -29.92
C ILE A 528 -36.80 -23.82 -30.48
N SER A 529 -37.51 -24.58 -31.31
CA SER A 529 -36.99 -25.81 -31.93
C SER A 529 -35.86 -25.53 -32.92
N GLU A 530 -34.97 -26.49 -33.18
CA GLU A 530 -33.84 -26.33 -34.13
C GLU A 530 -34.28 -25.86 -35.52
N GLN A 531 -35.45 -26.30 -36.00
CA GLN A 531 -36.02 -25.87 -37.28
C GLN A 531 -36.47 -24.41 -37.26
N GLU A 532 -37.05 -23.94 -36.16
CA GLU A 532 -37.46 -22.53 -35.98
C GLU A 532 -36.26 -21.61 -35.80
N GLN A 533 -35.19 -22.10 -35.16
CA GLN A 533 -33.95 -21.35 -34.94
C GLN A 533 -33.32 -20.90 -36.26
N ALA A 534 -33.32 -21.77 -37.29
CA ALA A 534 -32.79 -21.46 -38.62
C ALA A 534 -33.54 -20.30 -39.30
N GLY A 535 -34.81 -20.04 -38.94
CA GLY A 535 -35.61 -18.94 -39.47
C GLY A 535 -35.38 -17.58 -38.80
N ILE A 536 -34.72 -17.55 -37.63
CA ILE A 536 -34.53 -16.33 -36.84
C ILE A 536 -33.14 -15.74 -37.08
N THR A 537 -33.05 -14.96 -38.16
CA THR A 537 -31.80 -14.31 -38.59
C THR A 537 -31.73 -12.82 -38.23
N ARG A 538 -32.85 -12.23 -37.79
CA ARG A 538 -32.97 -10.81 -37.44
C ARG A 538 -34.17 -10.55 -36.53
N TYR A 539 -34.21 -9.36 -35.92
CA TYR A 539 -35.22 -8.96 -34.93
C TYR A 539 -36.67 -9.18 -35.40
N ASN A 540 -36.96 -8.83 -36.65
CA ASN A 540 -38.32 -8.94 -37.21
C ASN A 540 -38.81 -10.39 -37.41
N CYS A 541 -37.93 -11.38 -37.29
CA CYS A 541 -38.30 -12.80 -37.33
C CYS A 541 -38.91 -13.29 -36.01
N PHE A 542 -38.80 -12.53 -34.91
CA PHE A 542 -39.40 -12.90 -33.63
C PHE A 542 -40.92 -12.69 -33.62
N PRO A 543 -41.68 -13.54 -32.87
CA PRO A 543 -43.11 -13.33 -32.65
C PRO A 543 -43.41 -11.93 -32.08
N PRO A 544 -44.56 -11.31 -32.43
CA PRO A 544 -44.92 -9.98 -31.95
C PRO A 544 -44.88 -9.83 -30.42
N GLU A 545 -45.27 -10.86 -29.67
CA GLU A 545 -45.23 -10.83 -28.21
C GLU A 545 -43.79 -10.76 -27.68
N MET A 546 -42.87 -11.55 -28.25
CA MET A 546 -41.46 -11.53 -27.85
C MET A 546 -40.81 -10.19 -28.19
N ARG A 547 -41.11 -9.63 -29.36
CA ARG A 547 -40.64 -8.30 -29.78
C ARG A 547 -41.05 -7.21 -28.79
N ARG A 548 -42.32 -7.18 -28.38
CA ARG A 548 -42.84 -6.24 -27.36
C ARG A 548 -42.11 -6.38 -26.02
N LYS A 549 -41.85 -7.62 -25.57
CA LYS A 549 -41.10 -7.85 -24.32
C LYS A 549 -39.67 -7.34 -24.41
N ILE A 550 -38.98 -7.59 -25.53
CA ILE A 550 -37.62 -7.11 -25.78
C ILE A 550 -37.58 -5.57 -25.82
N GLU A 551 -38.51 -4.92 -26.54
CA GLU A 551 -38.64 -3.46 -26.56
C GLU A 551 -38.87 -2.88 -25.17
N GLN A 552 -39.71 -3.55 -24.37
CA GLN A 552 -40.00 -3.11 -23.00
C GLN A 552 -38.78 -3.27 -22.08
N ILE A 553 -38.01 -4.38 -22.20
CA ILE A 553 -36.74 -4.56 -21.48
C ILE A 553 -35.79 -3.41 -21.83
N ASP A 554 -35.63 -3.11 -23.12
CA ASP A 554 -34.74 -2.05 -23.59
C ASP A 554 -35.17 -0.67 -23.10
N GLY A 555 -36.47 -0.36 -23.18
CA GLY A 555 -37.06 0.87 -22.66
C GLY A 555 -36.89 1.02 -21.15
N ASP A 556 -37.07 -0.06 -20.38
CA ASP A 556 -36.87 -0.05 -18.93
C ASP A 556 -35.40 0.12 -18.56
N HIS A 557 -34.47 -0.52 -19.28
CA HIS A 557 -33.05 -0.27 -19.10
C HIS A 557 -32.69 1.20 -19.35
N LEU A 558 -33.27 1.82 -20.38
CA LEU A 558 -33.07 3.24 -20.67
C LEU A 558 -33.61 4.14 -19.56
N LEU A 559 -34.78 3.82 -18.99
CA LEU A 559 -35.32 4.53 -17.83
C LEU A 559 -34.39 4.40 -16.62
N LEU A 560 -33.88 3.19 -16.38
CA LEU A 560 -32.89 2.97 -15.33
C LEU A 560 -31.63 3.81 -15.58
N ASP A 561 -31.05 3.81 -16.79
CA ASP A 561 -29.85 4.57 -17.11
C ASP A 561 -30.02 6.10 -16.98
N ARG A 562 -31.25 6.62 -17.06
CA ARG A 562 -31.53 8.05 -16.86
C ARG A 562 -31.45 8.49 -15.40
N GLU A 563 -31.39 7.57 -14.43
CA GLU A 563 -31.29 7.87 -13.01
C GLU A 563 -29.87 8.26 -12.56
N GLN A 564 -29.30 9.24 -13.26
CA GLN A 564 -27.90 9.68 -13.12
C GLN A 564 -27.55 10.11 -11.69
N GLN A 565 -28.46 10.78 -11.00
CA GLN A 565 -28.24 11.19 -9.61
C GLN A 565 -27.96 9.98 -8.73
N LEU A 566 -28.77 8.91 -8.84
CA LEU A 566 -28.60 7.71 -8.02
C LEU A 566 -27.33 6.94 -8.39
N TRP A 567 -27.05 6.77 -9.69
CA TRP A 567 -25.86 6.04 -10.14
C TRP A 567 -24.57 6.74 -9.79
N SER A 568 -24.54 8.08 -9.83
CA SER A 568 -23.36 8.85 -9.42
C SER A 568 -22.99 8.65 -7.94
N LEU A 569 -23.98 8.37 -7.07
CA LEU A 569 -23.74 8.08 -5.65
C LEU A 569 -23.09 6.71 -5.43
N VAL A 570 -23.29 5.75 -6.33
CA VAL A 570 -22.80 4.37 -6.21
C VAL A 570 -21.75 4.00 -7.24
N GLU A 571 -21.22 4.97 -7.99
CA GLU A 571 -20.27 4.75 -9.09
C GLU A 571 -19.11 3.85 -8.66
N GLU A 572 -18.50 4.15 -7.52
CA GLU A 572 -17.37 3.38 -6.95
C GLU A 572 -17.73 1.90 -6.66
N LEU A 573 -19.00 1.56 -6.41
CA LEU A 573 -19.47 0.19 -6.19
C LEU A 573 -19.68 -0.58 -7.50
N THR A 574 -19.83 0.12 -8.62
CA THR A 574 -20.17 -0.50 -9.91
C THR A 574 -18.95 -0.99 -10.69
N MET A 575 -17.74 -0.64 -10.26
CA MET A 575 -16.51 -0.84 -11.05
C MET A 575 -16.27 -2.30 -11.46
N GLU A 576 -16.43 -3.26 -10.55
CA GLU A 576 -16.27 -4.69 -10.89
C GLU A 576 -17.38 -5.18 -11.83
N GLY A 577 -18.62 -4.75 -11.61
CA GLY A 577 -19.74 -5.04 -12.52
C GLY A 577 -19.54 -4.43 -13.91
N LEU A 578 -18.97 -3.22 -13.99
CA LEU A 578 -18.58 -2.59 -15.25
C LEU A 578 -17.48 -3.39 -15.94
N ARG A 579 -16.48 -3.89 -15.19
CA ARG A 579 -15.40 -4.73 -15.74
C ARG A 579 -15.97 -5.98 -16.40
N GLN A 580 -16.88 -6.67 -15.74
CA GLN A 580 -17.53 -7.88 -16.24
C GLN A 580 -18.45 -7.58 -17.43
N ARG A 581 -19.28 -6.53 -17.35
CA ARG A 581 -20.09 -6.06 -18.48
C ARG A 581 -19.24 -5.84 -19.74
N GLU A 582 -18.11 -5.15 -19.61
CA GLU A 582 -17.25 -4.86 -20.76
C GLU A 582 -16.63 -6.15 -21.35
N ARG A 583 -16.33 -7.18 -20.53
CA ARG A 583 -15.92 -8.50 -21.03
C ARG A 583 -17.04 -9.18 -21.84
N MET A 584 -18.28 -9.11 -21.34
CA MET A 584 -19.44 -9.67 -22.03
C MET A 584 -19.72 -8.95 -23.35
N GLN A 585 -19.60 -7.61 -23.36
CA GLN A 585 -19.80 -6.80 -24.56
C GLN A 585 -18.80 -7.18 -25.67
N HIS A 586 -17.54 -7.45 -25.32
CA HIS A 586 -16.54 -7.93 -26.28
C HIS A 586 -16.92 -9.28 -26.91
N GLN A 587 -17.47 -10.21 -26.11
CA GLN A 587 -17.95 -11.49 -26.63
C GLN A 587 -19.16 -11.32 -27.56
N ILE A 588 -20.09 -10.42 -27.20
CA ILE A 588 -21.27 -10.11 -28.01
C ILE A 588 -20.88 -9.53 -29.38
N LEU A 589 -19.88 -8.64 -29.42
CA LEU A 589 -19.39 -8.05 -30.67
C LEU A 589 -18.81 -9.10 -31.65
N LYS A 590 -18.29 -10.23 -31.15
CA LYS A 590 -17.85 -11.35 -32.01
C LYS A 590 -19.05 -12.05 -32.65
N LEU A 591 -20.08 -12.34 -31.86
CA LEU A 591 -21.31 -12.98 -32.34
C LEU A 591 -22.04 -12.12 -33.39
N GLU A 592 -21.96 -10.79 -33.28
CA GLU A 592 -22.54 -9.86 -34.26
C GLU A 592 -21.88 -9.99 -35.66
N GLN A 593 -20.62 -10.43 -35.71
CA GLN A 593 -19.83 -10.54 -36.95
C GLN A 593 -19.97 -11.90 -37.63
N GLU A 594 -20.58 -12.89 -36.97
CA GLU A 594 -20.72 -14.25 -37.49
C GLU A 594 -22.12 -14.48 -38.10
N PRO A 595 -22.21 -14.69 -39.43
CA PRO A 595 -23.49 -15.01 -40.08
C PRO A 595 -24.10 -16.28 -39.49
N GLY A 596 -25.39 -16.22 -39.10
CA GLY A 596 -26.12 -17.37 -38.53
C GLY A 596 -26.12 -17.43 -36.98
N GLN A 597 -25.35 -16.58 -36.30
CA GLN A 597 -25.27 -16.55 -34.81
C GLN A 597 -26.24 -15.55 -34.16
N TYR A 598 -27.28 -15.10 -34.87
CA TYR A 598 -28.17 -14.04 -34.37
C TYR A 598 -28.87 -14.39 -33.05
N LEU A 599 -29.34 -15.63 -32.89
CA LEU A 599 -29.95 -16.08 -31.63
C LEU A 599 -28.95 -16.14 -30.48
N ALA A 600 -27.73 -16.59 -30.73
CA ALA A 600 -26.66 -16.57 -29.74
C ALA A 600 -26.31 -15.13 -29.32
N TRP A 601 -26.28 -14.19 -30.28
CA TRP A 601 -26.11 -12.76 -30.03
C TRP A 601 -27.24 -12.19 -29.15
N VAL A 602 -28.50 -12.52 -29.42
CA VAL A 602 -29.65 -12.09 -28.59
C VAL A 602 -29.54 -12.66 -27.18
N ALA A 603 -29.26 -13.95 -27.04
CA ALA A 603 -29.13 -14.62 -25.74
C ALA A 603 -27.98 -14.02 -24.91
N ALA A 604 -26.81 -13.78 -25.53
CA ALA A 604 -25.67 -13.13 -24.89
C ALA A 604 -25.99 -11.68 -24.48
N SER A 605 -26.71 -10.93 -25.33
CA SER A 605 -27.14 -9.56 -25.03
C SER A 605 -28.12 -9.50 -23.85
N LEU A 606 -29.10 -10.41 -23.79
CA LEU A 606 -30.01 -10.52 -22.65
C LEU A 606 -29.28 -10.91 -21.37
N LYS A 607 -28.30 -11.83 -21.45
CA LYS A 607 -27.46 -12.21 -20.31
C LYS A 607 -26.65 -11.03 -19.78
N MET A 608 -26.10 -10.19 -20.66
CA MET A 608 -25.42 -8.95 -20.26
C MET A 608 -26.37 -7.96 -19.58
N ARG A 609 -27.58 -7.76 -20.13
CA ARG A 609 -28.61 -6.90 -19.52
C ARG A 609 -29.03 -7.41 -18.14
N GLN A 610 -29.22 -8.72 -18.00
CA GLN A 610 -29.50 -9.35 -16.71
C GLN A 610 -28.38 -9.07 -15.71
N HIS A 611 -27.12 -9.30 -16.09
CA HIS A 611 -25.96 -9.02 -15.24
C HIS A 611 -25.91 -7.54 -14.80
N ILE A 612 -26.17 -6.59 -15.71
CA ILE A 612 -26.26 -5.16 -15.37
C ILE A 612 -27.36 -4.93 -14.31
N ASN A 613 -28.52 -5.56 -14.45
CA ASN A 613 -29.62 -5.42 -13.50
C ASN A 613 -29.29 -6.05 -12.12
N GLU A 614 -28.59 -7.18 -12.10
CA GLU A 614 -28.08 -7.83 -10.89
C GLU A 614 -27.10 -6.92 -10.14
N VAL A 615 -26.11 -6.35 -10.84
CA VAL A 615 -25.15 -5.39 -10.27
C VAL A 615 -25.88 -4.18 -9.70
N ARG A 616 -26.81 -3.58 -10.47
CA ARG A 616 -27.65 -2.47 -9.99
C ARG A 616 -28.39 -2.85 -8.70
N SER A 617 -28.92 -4.08 -8.62
CA SER A 617 -29.68 -4.56 -7.45
C SER A 617 -28.81 -4.67 -6.22
N GLN A 618 -27.62 -5.24 -6.38
CA GLN A 618 -26.63 -5.40 -5.32
C GLN A 618 -26.17 -4.03 -4.78
N VAL A 619 -25.75 -3.10 -5.65
CA VAL A 619 -25.24 -1.79 -5.22
C VAL A 619 -26.31 -0.94 -4.55
N LEU A 620 -27.55 -0.94 -5.05
CA LEU A 620 -28.66 -0.21 -4.43
C LEU A 620 -29.13 -0.85 -3.12
N SER A 621 -29.06 -2.18 -3.00
CA SER A 621 -29.32 -2.89 -1.75
C SER A 621 -28.28 -2.58 -0.69
N PHE A 622 -27.01 -2.51 -1.08
CA PHE A 622 -25.93 -2.10 -0.20
C PHE A 622 -26.13 -0.65 0.31
N LEU A 623 -26.35 0.30 -0.60
CA LEU A 623 -26.58 1.71 -0.25
C LEU A 623 -27.78 1.87 0.68
N ASP A 624 -28.94 1.31 0.32
CA ASP A 624 -30.16 1.36 1.14
C ASP A 624 -29.98 0.72 2.52
N GLY A 625 -29.16 -0.34 2.61
CA GLY A 625 -28.76 -0.95 3.87
C GLY A 625 -27.98 0.02 4.77
N GLN A 626 -27.01 0.76 4.21
CA GLN A 626 -26.25 1.76 4.98
C GLN A 626 -27.15 2.92 5.42
N LEU A 627 -27.99 3.45 4.53
CA LEU A 627 -28.93 4.54 4.85
C LEU A 627 -29.92 4.11 5.94
N SER A 628 -30.50 2.92 5.81
CA SER A 628 -31.42 2.32 6.79
C SER A 628 -30.77 2.19 8.16
N TRP A 629 -29.51 1.74 8.21
CA TRP A 629 -28.79 1.56 9.45
C TRP A 629 -28.59 2.89 10.18
N VAL A 630 -28.14 3.96 9.49
CA VAL A 630 -27.98 5.30 10.08
C VAL A 630 -29.32 5.87 10.56
N LEU A 631 -30.37 5.75 9.76
CA LEU A 631 -31.71 6.24 10.13
C LEU A 631 -32.27 5.54 11.38
N LYS A 632 -32.09 4.21 11.48
CA LYS A 632 -32.46 3.44 12.67
C LYS A 632 -31.63 3.82 13.89
N HIS A 633 -30.33 4.02 13.71
CA HIS A 633 -29.43 4.48 14.77
C HIS A 633 -29.93 5.80 15.37
N HIS A 634 -30.17 6.83 14.55
CA HIS A 634 -30.64 8.12 15.06
C HIS A 634 -32.04 8.10 15.65
N ALA A 635 -32.95 7.30 15.10
CA ALA A 635 -34.27 7.14 15.70
C ALA A 635 -34.16 6.57 17.13
N LYS A 636 -33.29 5.57 17.33
CA LYS A 636 -33.02 5.00 18.65
C LYS A 636 -32.29 6.00 19.56
N GLU A 637 -31.26 6.67 19.04
CA GLU A 637 -30.49 7.68 19.77
C GLU A 637 -31.40 8.81 20.29
N LYS A 638 -32.24 9.37 19.43
CA LYS A 638 -33.20 10.44 19.80
C LYS A 638 -34.15 9.97 20.90
N ARG A 639 -34.69 8.75 20.78
CA ARG A 639 -35.58 8.17 21.79
C ARG A 639 -34.87 8.03 23.14
N LEU A 640 -33.63 7.55 23.14
CA LEU A 640 -32.83 7.36 24.35
C LEU A 640 -32.42 8.68 25.00
N ARG A 641 -32.02 9.68 24.21
CA ARG A 641 -31.74 11.04 24.72
C ARG A 641 -32.97 11.65 25.39
N ASN A 642 -34.13 11.59 24.73
CA ASN A 642 -35.39 12.07 25.31
C ASN A 642 -35.77 11.33 26.62
N ALA A 643 -35.48 10.03 26.71
CA ALA A 643 -35.71 9.25 27.94
C ALA A 643 -34.71 9.61 29.05
N ALA A 644 -33.47 9.97 28.67
CA ALA A 644 -32.44 10.41 29.60
C ALA A 644 -32.76 11.77 30.24
N ASP A 645 -33.44 12.65 29.51
CA ASP A 645 -33.96 13.92 30.03
C ASP A 645 -35.19 13.74 30.96
N GLY A 646 -35.76 12.53 31.01
CA GLY A 646 -36.92 12.18 31.85
C GLY A 646 -36.56 11.39 33.12
N GLY A 647 -37.54 10.66 33.67
CA GLY A 647 -37.40 9.93 34.94
C GLY A 647 -36.57 8.63 34.92
N GLN A 648 -36.07 8.19 33.77
CA GLN A 648 -35.30 6.93 33.60
C GLN A 648 -33.84 7.19 33.17
N ARG A 649 -33.23 8.25 33.72
CA ARG A 649 -31.95 8.80 33.25
C ARG A 649 -30.80 7.78 33.19
N GLN A 650 -30.53 7.05 34.28
CA GLN A 650 -29.40 6.11 34.34
C GLN A 650 -29.53 4.97 33.32
N HIS A 651 -30.71 4.32 33.27
CA HIS A 651 -30.95 3.22 32.32
C HIS A 651 -30.86 3.68 30.86
N ALA A 652 -31.44 4.84 30.54
CA ALA A 652 -31.39 5.41 29.20
C ALA A 652 -29.96 5.75 28.75
N LEU A 653 -29.13 6.30 29.65
CA LEU A 653 -27.73 6.61 29.34
C LEU A 653 -26.87 5.33 29.17
N LEU A 654 -27.14 4.26 29.91
CA LEU A 654 -26.47 2.96 29.71
C LEU A 654 -26.80 2.36 28.34
N GLU A 655 -28.09 2.35 27.97
CA GLU A 655 -28.51 1.92 26.62
C GLU A 655 -27.93 2.81 25.52
N LEU A 656 -27.76 4.11 25.79
CA LEU A 656 -27.16 5.05 24.85
C LEU A 656 -25.66 4.77 24.67
N ALA A 657 -24.93 4.47 25.75
CA ALA A 657 -23.55 4.03 25.66
C ALA A 657 -23.41 2.73 24.84
N ASP A 658 -24.33 1.76 25.03
CA ASP A 658 -24.36 0.53 24.24
C ASP A 658 -24.68 0.76 22.76
N LEU A 659 -25.56 1.72 22.47
CA LEU A 659 -25.82 2.15 21.09
C LEU A 659 -24.56 2.74 20.45
N TYR A 660 -23.78 3.55 21.18
CA TYR A 660 -22.54 4.11 20.66
C TYR A 660 -21.47 3.04 20.45
N PHE A 661 -21.30 2.10 21.38
CA PHE A 661 -20.44 0.93 21.18
C PHE A 661 -20.83 0.11 19.95
N ALA A 662 -22.12 -0.10 19.70
CA ALA A 662 -22.61 -0.80 18.51
C ALA A 662 -22.33 -0.04 17.19
N SER A 663 -22.08 1.27 17.28
CA SER A 663 -21.67 2.12 16.16
C SER A 663 -20.16 2.44 16.14
N GLU A 664 -19.39 1.77 17.00
CA GLU A 664 -17.95 1.93 17.22
C GLU A 664 -17.53 3.34 17.71
N ASP A 665 -18.47 4.10 18.29
CA ASP A 665 -18.24 5.45 18.79
C ASP A 665 -17.87 5.47 20.26
N THR A 666 -16.59 5.22 20.52
CA THR A 666 -16.05 5.22 21.88
C THR A 666 -15.94 6.63 22.47
N VAL A 667 -15.87 7.67 21.63
CA VAL A 667 -15.81 9.06 22.09
C VAL A 667 -17.16 9.49 22.65
N LEU A 668 -18.25 9.20 21.93
CA LEU A 668 -19.60 9.43 22.43
C LEU A 668 -19.93 8.52 23.62
N ALA A 669 -19.52 7.24 23.57
CA ALA A 669 -19.68 6.35 24.71
C ALA A 669 -18.97 6.90 25.97
N GLN A 670 -17.72 7.35 25.84
CA GLN A 670 -16.97 7.94 26.95
C GLN A 670 -17.68 9.15 27.55
N ARG A 671 -18.19 10.06 26.72
CA ARG A 671 -18.91 11.25 27.18
C ARG A 671 -20.17 10.87 27.96
N THR A 672 -20.99 9.97 27.42
CA THR A 672 -22.20 9.48 28.07
C THR A 672 -21.90 8.72 29.37
N LEU A 673 -20.82 7.94 29.41
CA LEU A 673 -20.37 7.24 30.61
C LEU A 673 -19.80 8.20 31.67
N GLY A 674 -19.18 9.30 31.26
CA GLY A 674 -18.75 10.36 32.18
C GLY A 674 -19.92 11.00 32.92
N GLU A 675 -21.00 11.33 32.21
CA GLU A 675 -22.25 11.82 32.82
C GLU A 675 -22.86 10.79 33.78
N LEU A 676 -22.81 9.51 33.42
CA LEU A 676 -23.25 8.42 34.29
C LEU A 676 -22.39 8.27 35.54
N LEU A 677 -21.07 8.42 35.41
CA LEU A 677 -20.14 8.28 36.52
C LEU A 677 -20.38 9.35 37.59
N GLU A 678 -20.76 10.58 37.20
CA GLU A 678 -21.14 11.64 38.14
C GLU A 678 -22.41 11.29 38.94
N ILE A 679 -23.36 10.57 38.32
CA ILE A 679 -24.65 10.21 38.92
C ILE A 679 -24.55 8.91 39.74
N ALA A 680 -23.76 7.95 39.26
CA ALA A 680 -23.65 6.60 39.82
C ALA A 680 -22.18 6.15 39.90
N PRO A 681 -21.36 6.77 40.77
CA PRO A 681 -19.91 6.59 40.83
C PRO A 681 -19.42 5.22 41.34
N GLN A 682 -20.34 4.33 41.72
CA GLN A 682 -20.03 2.98 42.23
C GLN A 682 -20.74 1.90 41.39
N ASP A 683 -21.36 2.27 40.27
CA ASP A 683 -22.08 1.32 39.43
C ASP A 683 -21.08 0.44 38.65
N PRO A 684 -21.04 -0.89 38.90
CA PRO A 684 -20.10 -1.78 38.22
C PRO A 684 -20.26 -1.75 36.70
N GLU A 685 -21.46 -1.47 36.19
CA GLU A 685 -21.81 -1.47 34.78
C GLU A 685 -21.25 -0.22 34.05
N VAL A 686 -21.08 0.89 34.79
CA VAL A 686 -20.42 2.12 34.32
C VAL A 686 -18.91 1.91 34.25
N HIS A 687 -18.29 1.44 35.35
CA HIS A 687 -16.85 1.15 35.41
C HIS A 687 -16.44 0.11 34.37
N PHE A 688 -17.22 -0.97 34.19
CA PHE A 688 -16.97 -1.97 33.16
C PHE A 688 -16.92 -1.37 31.74
N ARG A 689 -17.86 -0.48 31.39
CA ARG A 689 -17.89 0.19 30.09
C ARG A 689 -16.78 1.22 29.94
N LEU A 690 -16.42 1.94 31.00
CA LEU A 690 -15.26 2.84 30.99
C LEU A 690 -13.95 2.07 30.79
N GLY A 691 -13.82 0.89 31.38
CA GLY A 691 -12.71 -0.03 31.11
C GLY A 691 -12.64 -0.45 29.64
N ARG A 692 -13.79 -0.74 29.02
CA ARG A 692 -13.88 -1.02 27.57
C ARG A 692 -13.47 0.17 26.70
N VAL A 693 -13.87 1.40 27.06
CA VAL A 693 -13.42 2.63 26.38
C VAL A 693 -11.91 2.76 26.50
N ALA A 694 -11.36 2.61 27.71
CA ALA A 694 -9.92 2.71 27.96
C ALA A 694 -9.13 1.68 27.14
N LEU A 695 -9.62 0.44 27.00
CA LEU A 695 -9.03 -0.55 26.09
C LEU A 695 -9.03 -0.08 24.62
N ALA A 696 -10.12 0.51 24.14
CA ALA A 696 -10.18 1.04 22.77
C ALA A 696 -9.21 2.21 22.55
N HIS A 697 -8.96 3.00 23.58
CA HIS A 697 -7.97 4.09 23.59
C HIS A 697 -6.55 3.62 23.91
N THR A 698 -6.32 2.31 24.07
CA THR A 698 -5.05 1.69 24.47
C THR A 698 -4.50 2.17 25.82
N ASP A 699 -5.36 2.74 26.67
CA ASP A 699 -5.03 3.15 28.04
C ASP A 699 -5.20 1.94 28.98
N PHE A 700 -4.27 0.99 28.88
CA PHE A 700 -4.35 -0.27 29.62
C PHE A 700 -4.35 -0.09 31.14
N LYS A 701 -3.72 0.99 31.64
CA LYS A 701 -3.71 1.32 33.06
C LYS A 701 -5.12 1.72 33.52
N LYS A 702 -5.72 2.74 32.90
CA LYS A 702 -7.11 3.12 33.24
C LYS A 702 -8.09 1.99 33.01
N ALA A 703 -7.85 1.14 32.01
CA ALA A 703 -8.69 -0.02 31.78
C ALA A 703 -8.65 -0.98 32.98
N ALA A 704 -7.45 -1.29 33.47
CA ALA A 704 -7.28 -2.15 34.66
C ALA A 704 -7.91 -1.52 35.91
N ASP A 705 -7.73 -0.22 36.14
CA ASP A 705 -8.32 0.49 37.28
C ASP A 705 -9.85 0.36 37.27
N HIS A 706 -10.49 0.65 36.13
CA HIS A 706 -11.94 0.56 36.00
C HIS A 706 -12.48 -0.88 36.04
N PHE A 707 -11.77 -1.85 35.46
CA PHE A 707 -12.21 -3.25 35.58
C PHE A 707 -12.08 -3.77 37.01
N GLN A 708 -11.05 -3.33 37.75
CA GLN A 708 -10.89 -3.67 39.16
C GLN A 708 -12.04 -3.09 40.01
N GLU A 709 -12.39 -1.83 39.79
CA GLU A 709 -13.56 -1.18 40.43
C GLU A 709 -14.85 -1.96 40.13
N ALA A 710 -15.09 -2.30 38.86
CA ALA A 710 -16.26 -3.09 38.45
C ALA A 710 -16.30 -4.48 39.08
N ALA A 711 -15.17 -5.19 39.13
CA ALA A 711 -15.08 -6.55 39.68
C ALA A 711 -15.18 -6.58 41.21
N THR A 712 -14.76 -5.51 41.89
CA THR A 712 -14.93 -5.37 43.34
C THR A 712 -16.39 -5.11 43.71
N ALA A 713 -17.12 -4.34 42.90
CA ALA A 713 -18.55 -4.10 43.10
C ALA A 713 -19.42 -5.30 42.67
N ASP A 714 -19.07 -5.99 41.57
CA ASP A 714 -19.71 -7.23 41.13
C ASP A 714 -18.67 -8.23 40.57
N PRO A 715 -18.34 -9.30 41.31
CA PRO A 715 -17.39 -10.33 40.87
C PRO A 715 -17.74 -11.01 39.54
N ALA A 716 -19.00 -10.98 39.09
CA ALA A 716 -19.39 -11.51 37.78
C ALA A 716 -18.79 -10.71 36.61
N MET A 717 -18.39 -9.46 36.83
CA MET A 717 -17.80 -8.59 35.81
C MET A 717 -16.44 -9.09 35.32
N ALA A 718 -15.68 -9.81 36.14
CA ALA A 718 -14.37 -10.36 35.75
C ALA A 718 -14.47 -11.33 34.55
N LYS A 719 -15.56 -12.13 34.47
CA LYS A 719 -15.79 -13.00 33.30
C LYS A 719 -16.09 -12.22 32.02
N ARG A 720 -16.78 -11.08 32.16
CA ARG A 720 -17.10 -10.20 31.03
C ARG A 720 -15.84 -9.46 30.55
N GLU A 721 -14.93 -9.11 31.46
CA GLU A 721 -13.65 -8.49 31.13
C GLU A 721 -12.81 -9.40 30.23
N ASP A 722 -12.61 -10.67 30.62
CA ASP A 722 -11.84 -11.62 29.79
C ASP A 722 -12.44 -11.77 28.40
N LYS A 723 -13.78 -11.80 28.30
CA LYS A 723 -14.47 -11.84 27.00
C LYS A 723 -14.15 -10.62 26.14
N ILE A 724 -14.23 -9.41 26.70
CA ILE A 724 -13.89 -8.18 25.96
C ILE A 724 -12.41 -8.17 25.55
N ARG A 725 -11.51 -8.53 26.45
CA ARG A 725 -10.07 -8.61 26.15
C ARG A 725 -9.81 -9.61 25.01
N LYS A 726 -10.50 -10.75 25.01
CA LYS A 726 -10.46 -11.73 23.93
C LYS A 726 -10.99 -11.17 22.61
N GLU A 727 -12.07 -10.40 22.63
CA GLU A 727 -12.60 -9.74 21.42
C GLU A 727 -11.58 -8.75 20.82
N PHE A 728 -10.96 -7.90 21.63
CA PHE A 728 -9.90 -7.00 21.16
C PHE A 728 -8.68 -7.78 20.64
N ALA A 729 -8.21 -8.78 21.40
CA ALA A 729 -7.10 -9.64 21.00
C ALA A 729 -7.36 -10.36 19.66
N GLY A 730 -8.58 -10.88 19.46
CA GLY A 730 -9.01 -11.54 18.24
C GLY A 730 -9.02 -10.64 17.00
N GLN A 731 -9.27 -9.34 17.14
CA GLN A 731 -9.14 -8.40 16.02
C GLN A 731 -7.70 -8.34 15.50
N TYR A 732 -6.72 -8.33 16.41
CA TYR A 732 -5.31 -8.31 16.04
C TYR A 732 -4.82 -9.65 15.52
N LEU A 733 -5.38 -10.76 15.99
CA LEU A 733 -5.16 -12.06 15.37
C LEU A 733 -5.62 -12.04 13.91
N ALA A 734 -6.85 -11.57 13.63
CA ALA A 734 -7.36 -11.48 12.26
C ALA A 734 -6.49 -10.57 11.37
N TYR A 735 -5.97 -9.45 11.91
CA TYR A 735 -5.00 -8.64 11.18
C TYR A 735 -3.69 -9.39 10.93
N ALA A 736 -3.14 -10.06 11.94
CA ALA A 736 -1.91 -10.84 11.80
C ALA A 736 -2.04 -11.94 10.73
N GLU A 737 -3.20 -12.62 10.67
CA GLU A 737 -3.47 -13.66 9.68
C GLU A 737 -3.53 -13.13 8.25
N LYS A 738 -4.14 -11.95 8.06
CA LYS A 738 -4.19 -11.28 6.75
C LYS A 738 -2.80 -10.97 6.21
N TYR A 739 -1.85 -10.61 7.07
CA TYR A 739 -0.48 -10.26 6.69
C TYR A 739 0.52 -11.40 6.83
N PHE A 740 0.09 -12.57 7.36
CA PHE A 740 0.99 -13.64 7.77
C PHE A 740 1.94 -14.05 6.65
N SER A 741 1.44 -14.24 5.43
CA SER A 741 2.25 -14.60 4.26
C SER A 741 2.92 -13.42 3.53
N LEU A 742 2.59 -12.18 3.91
CA LEU A 742 2.96 -10.97 3.16
C LEU A 742 4.08 -10.19 3.83
N ASP A 743 4.04 -10.03 5.16
CA ASP A 743 5.01 -9.23 5.91
C ASP A 743 5.15 -9.69 7.36
N SER A 744 6.30 -10.28 7.69
CA SER A 744 6.59 -10.73 9.05
C SER A 744 6.55 -9.60 10.08
N GLY A 745 7.07 -8.41 9.74
CA GLY A 745 7.20 -7.30 10.69
C GLY A 745 5.82 -6.79 11.13
N THR A 746 4.91 -6.61 10.18
CA THR A 746 3.52 -6.24 10.50
C THR A 746 2.78 -7.36 11.23
N THR A 747 2.92 -8.63 10.82
CA THR A 747 2.30 -9.75 11.54
C THR A 747 2.77 -9.83 13.00
N LYS A 748 4.08 -9.77 13.25
CA LYS A 748 4.66 -9.75 14.61
C LYS A 748 4.10 -8.60 15.45
N ARG A 749 4.08 -7.37 14.89
CA ARG A 749 3.51 -6.19 15.57
C ARG A 749 2.03 -6.37 15.93
N MET A 750 1.23 -6.94 15.03
CA MET A 750 -0.19 -7.20 15.31
C MET A 750 -0.35 -8.26 16.41
N LEU A 751 0.40 -9.36 16.36
CA LEU A 751 0.34 -10.40 17.41
C LEU A 751 0.72 -9.84 18.79
N LEU A 752 1.79 -9.07 18.88
CA LEU A 752 2.21 -8.41 20.12
C LEU A 752 1.15 -7.43 20.63
N LYS A 753 0.52 -6.64 19.75
CA LYS A 753 -0.61 -5.80 20.14
C LYS A 753 -1.76 -6.61 20.73
N GLY A 754 -2.13 -7.72 20.10
CA GLY A 754 -3.14 -8.64 20.64
C GLY A 754 -2.79 -9.15 22.04
N LEU A 755 -1.53 -9.53 22.25
CA LEU A 755 -1.03 -10.00 23.55
C LEU A 755 -1.05 -8.90 24.62
N ARG A 756 -0.95 -7.61 24.27
CA ARG A 756 -1.14 -6.53 25.24
C ARG A 756 -2.58 -6.45 25.77
N TYR A 757 -3.57 -6.81 24.95
CA TYR A 757 -4.97 -6.90 25.42
C TYR A 757 -5.19 -8.12 26.29
N ARG A 758 -4.58 -9.25 25.94
CA ARG A 758 -4.72 -10.54 26.62
C ARG A 758 -3.40 -11.32 26.65
N PRO A 759 -2.54 -11.10 27.66
CA PRO A 759 -1.18 -11.67 27.68
C PRO A 759 -1.11 -13.20 27.66
N GLY A 760 -2.11 -13.88 28.24
CA GLY A 760 -2.20 -15.34 28.29
C GLY A 760 -2.86 -15.99 27.08
N ASP A 761 -3.10 -15.26 25.99
CA ASP A 761 -3.82 -15.80 24.83
C ASP A 761 -2.97 -16.85 24.07
N LEU A 762 -3.40 -18.11 24.13
CA LEU A 762 -2.67 -19.25 23.56
C LEU A 762 -2.62 -19.22 22.03
N GLU A 763 -3.66 -18.70 21.37
CA GLU A 763 -3.76 -18.69 19.91
C GLU A 763 -2.80 -17.66 19.31
N LEU A 764 -2.75 -16.47 19.90
CA LEU A 764 -1.77 -15.43 19.54
C LEU A 764 -0.33 -15.89 19.77
N ARG A 765 -0.04 -16.53 20.91
CA ARG A 765 1.29 -17.10 21.21
C ARG A 765 1.68 -18.18 20.21
N ALA A 766 0.78 -19.12 19.91
CA ALA A 766 1.01 -20.16 18.92
C ALA A 766 1.31 -19.57 17.53
N LYS A 767 0.55 -18.56 17.11
CA LYS A 767 0.78 -17.88 15.81
C LYS A 767 2.12 -17.14 15.78
N LEU A 768 2.54 -16.57 16.91
CA LEU A 768 3.85 -15.90 17.04
C LEU A 768 5.00 -16.91 16.99
N GLY A 769 4.84 -18.07 17.62
CA GLY A 769 5.78 -19.19 17.51
C GLY A 769 5.91 -19.71 16.07
N LEU A 770 4.79 -19.88 15.35
CA LEU A 770 4.81 -20.26 13.93
C LEU A 770 5.52 -19.22 13.05
N LEU A 771 5.31 -17.93 13.33
CA LEU A 771 6.00 -16.86 12.62
C LEU A 771 7.51 -16.92 12.86
N ALA A 772 7.93 -17.05 14.12
CA ALA A 772 9.33 -17.19 14.50
C ALA A 772 9.97 -18.42 13.83
N ALA A 773 9.31 -19.58 13.87
CA ALA A 773 9.81 -20.80 13.25
C ALA A 773 10.02 -20.67 11.73
N ARG A 774 9.05 -20.08 11.03
CA ARG A 774 9.15 -19.83 9.58
C ARG A 774 10.30 -18.87 9.25
N ASP A 775 10.39 -17.76 9.97
CA ASP A 775 11.44 -16.76 9.74
C ASP A 775 12.83 -17.34 10.05
N LEU A 776 12.93 -18.15 11.10
CA LEU A 776 14.14 -18.87 11.46
C LEU A 776 14.57 -19.86 10.36
N GLU A 777 13.62 -20.61 9.77
CA GLU A 777 13.89 -21.50 8.64
C GLU A 777 14.46 -20.73 7.44
N PHE A 778 13.86 -19.57 7.12
CA PHE A 778 14.37 -18.69 6.05
C PHE A 778 15.79 -18.17 6.34
N VAL A 779 16.07 -17.74 7.59
CA VAL A 779 17.41 -17.25 7.96
C VAL A 779 18.45 -18.37 7.93
N ARG A 780 18.09 -19.58 8.39
CA ARG A 780 18.98 -20.75 8.38
C ARG A 780 19.32 -21.23 6.98
N ALA A 781 18.39 -21.06 6.02
CA ALA A 781 18.60 -21.46 4.64
C ALA A 781 19.68 -20.61 3.93
N ASP A 782 19.95 -19.39 4.38
CA ASP A 782 21.13 -18.67 3.93
C ASP A 782 22.36 -19.28 4.58
N LEU A 783 23.16 -20.02 3.81
CA LEU A 783 24.48 -20.56 4.22
C LEU A 783 25.64 -19.61 3.85
N SER A 784 25.38 -18.60 3.02
CA SER A 784 26.41 -17.72 2.47
C SER A 784 26.71 -16.51 3.35
N GLY A 785 25.75 -16.07 4.17
CA GLY A 785 25.82 -14.82 4.93
C GLY A 785 25.65 -13.55 4.08
N LYS A 786 25.44 -13.73 2.77
CA LYS A 786 25.31 -12.64 1.78
C LYS A 786 23.85 -12.27 1.50
N ASN A 787 22.89 -13.01 2.04
CA ASN A 787 21.48 -12.65 1.88
C ASN A 787 21.13 -11.51 2.84
N GLU A 788 21.12 -10.28 2.32
CA GLU A 788 20.76 -9.07 3.09
C GLU A 788 19.35 -9.16 3.70
N GLU A 789 18.42 -9.89 3.08
CA GLU A 789 17.07 -10.04 3.58
C GLU A 789 17.02 -10.97 4.80
N ALA A 790 17.77 -12.07 4.75
CA ALA A 790 17.94 -12.97 5.91
C ALA A 790 18.66 -12.27 7.07
N PHE A 791 19.73 -11.52 6.79
CA PHE A 791 20.44 -10.75 7.81
C PHE A 791 19.55 -9.68 8.45
N GLY A 792 18.82 -8.92 7.62
CA GLY A 792 17.89 -7.90 8.09
C GLY A 792 16.81 -8.48 8.99
N LEU A 793 16.25 -9.64 8.63
CA LEU A 793 15.23 -10.34 9.43
C LEU A 793 15.79 -10.84 10.77
N ALA A 794 16.97 -11.47 10.77
CA ALA A 794 17.63 -11.94 11.99
C ALA A 794 17.94 -10.77 12.95
N LYS A 795 18.41 -9.65 12.40
CA LYS A 795 18.67 -8.42 13.15
C LYS A 795 17.39 -7.86 13.77
N GLU A 796 16.31 -7.79 13.00
CA GLU A 796 15.00 -7.31 13.46
C GLU A 796 14.50 -8.14 14.66
N TRP A 797 14.57 -9.47 14.58
CA TRP A 797 14.21 -10.36 15.68
C TRP A 797 15.10 -10.18 16.91
N HIS A 798 16.42 -10.11 16.74
CA HIS A 798 17.34 -9.90 17.85
C HIS A 798 17.07 -8.56 18.57
N GLN A 799 16.87 -7.48 17.81
CA GLN A 799 16.59 -6.15 18.38
C GLN A 799 15.24 -6.09 19.10
N ASP A 800 14.19 -6.67 18.50
CA ASP A 800 12.87 -6.71 19.14
C ASP A 800 12.88 -7.54 20.42
N LEU A 801 13.60 -8.66 20.44
CA LEU A 801 13.75 -9.48 21.65
C LEU A 801 14.51 -8.76 22.77
N LEU A 802 15.43 -7.85 22.45
CA LEU A 802 16.09 -7.02 23.45
C LEU A 802 15.15 -5.94 24.00
N ALA A 803 14.36 -5.32 23.12
CA ALA A 803 13.50 -4.18 23.47
C ALA A 803 12.18 -4.58 24.16
N GLU A 804 11.57 -5.71 23.77
CA GLU A 804 10.18 -6.04 24.12
C GLU A 804 10.10 -7.26 25.05
N GLU A 805 9.90 -7.03 26.36
CA GLU A 805 9.73 -8.11 27.32
C GLU A 805 8.53 -9.01 27.01
N SER A 806 7.42 -8.42 26.54
CA SER A 806 6.23 -9.19 26.17
C SER A 806 6.48 -10.16 25.02
N LEU A 807 7.41 -9.84 24.12
CA LEU A 807 7.78 -10.76 23.04
C LEU A 807 8.52 -11.98 23.59
N ARG A 808 9.48 -11.74 24.50
CA ARG A 808 10.23 -12.82 25.17
C ARG A 808 9.32 -13.72 25.99
N ALA A 809 8.36 -13.15 26.71
CA ALA A 809 7.40 -13.91 27.52
C ALA A 809 6.37 -14.70 26.68
N ALA A 810 6.21 -14.36 25.41
CA ALA A 810 5.25 -15.01 24.51
C ALA A 810 5.85 -16.20 23.74
N LEU A 811 7.17 -16.27 23.64
CA LEU A 811 7.91 -17.33 22.95
C LEU A 811 8.51 -18.31 23.96
N ASP A 812 8.79 -19.54 23.52
CA ASP A 812 9.55 -20.48 24.32
C ASP A 812 11.04 -20.08 24.39
N ARG A 813 11.70 -20.43 25.49
CA ARG A 813 13.10 -20.04 25.76
C ARG A 813 14.07 -20.52 24.68
N ASN A 814 13.82 -21.69 24.10
CA ASN A 814 14.70 -22.27 23.08
C ASN A 814 14.60 -21.47 21.77
N THR A 815 13.38 -21.10 21.35
CA THR A 815 13.17 -20.23 20.19
C THR A 815 13.83 -18.87 20.37
N VAL A 816 13.74 -18.27 21.58
CA VAL A 816 14.42 -16.99 21.87
C VAL A 816 15.94 -17.12 21.77
N ALA A 817 16.52 -18.16 22.39
CA ALA A 817 17.95 -18.43 22.30
C ALA A 817 18.41 -18.60 20.85
N GLU A 818 17.63 -19.37 20.08
CA GLU A 818 17.93 -19.71 18.69
C GLU A 818 17.84 -18.49 17.75
N LEU A 819 16.89 -17.58 17.96
CA LEU A 819 16.81 -16.32 17.20
C LEU A 819 18.04 -15.43 17.44
N HIS A 820 18.49 -15.29 18.68
CA HIS A 820 19.73 -14.57 18.99
C HIS A 820 20.97 -15.27 18.38
N LYS A 821 21.03 -16.60 18.45
CA LYS A 821 22.09 -17.43 17.85
C LYS A 821 22.19 -17.22 16.34
N GLN A 822 21.08 -17.23 15.61
CA GLN A 822 21.10 -17.06 14.16
C GLN A 822 21.57 -15.66 13.74
N TYR A 823 21.19 -14.61 14.48
CA TYR A 823 21.75 -13.28 14.23
C TYR A 823 23.26 -13.23 14.48
N ALA A 824 23.73 -13.82 15.60
CA ALA A 824 25.16 -13.91 15.89
C ALA A 824 25.92 -14.64 14.78
N LEU A 825 25.40 -15.77 14.30
CA LEU A 825 25.99 -16.55 13.21
C LEU A 825 26.09 -15.73 11.90
N GLN A 826 25.07 -14.93 11.59
CA GLN A 826 25.12 -14.03 10.43
C GLN A 826 26.20 -12.95 10.58
N LEU A 827 26.43 -12.42 11.79
CA LEU A 827 27.53 -11.47 12.06
C LEU A 827 28.90 -12.12 11.92
N VAL A 828 29.08 -13.37 12.39
CA VAL A 828 30.32 -14.14 12.18
C VAL A 828 30.69 -14.21 10.70
N ARG A 829 29.71 -14.50 9.83
CA ARG A 829 29.92 -14.60 8.38
C ARG A 829 30.28 -13.27 7.72
N ARG A 830 29.97 -12.15 8.38
CA ARG A 830 30.35 -10.79 7.99
C ARG A 830 31.64 -10.32 8.66
N ASN A 831 32.30 -11.18 9.43
CA ASN A 831 33.49 -10.89 10.23
C ASN A 831 33.28 -9.83 11.34
N ASP A 832 32.04 -9.60 11.77
CA ASP A 832 31.73 -8.78 12.95
C ASP A 832 31.73 -9.68 14.19
N TYR A 833 32.93 -10.04 14.65
CA TYR A 833 33.10 -10.93 15.80
C TYR A 833 32.67 -10.29 17.12
N ALA A 834 32.76 -8.97 17.23
CA ALA A 834 32.33 -8.23 18.43
C ALA A 834 30.80 -8.25 18.56
N GLY A 835 30.07 -7.95 17.48
CA GLY A 835 28.62 -8.07 17.45
C GLY A 835 28.16 -9.53 17.63
N ALA A 836 28.86 -10.50 17.02
CA ALA A 836 28.55 -11.91 17.18
C ALA A 836 28.68 -12.37 18.64
N ALA A 837 29.75 -11.97 19.35
CA ALA A 837 29.92 -12.29 20.77
C ALA A 837 28.73 -11.78 21.61
N ALA A 838 28.33 -10.52 21.44
CA ALA A 838 27.15 -9.95 22.12
C ALA A 838 25.85 -10.70 21.76
N GLY A 839 25.72 -11.15 20.52
CA GLY A 839 24.61 -11.99 20.07
C GLY A 839 24.56 -13.36 20.77
N TYR A 840 25.69 -14.05 20.88
CA TYR A 840 25.78 -15.34 21.59
C TYR A 840 25.58 -15.18 23.10
N GLU A 841 26.04 -14.08 23.71
CA GLU A 841 25.73 -13.75 25.11
C GLU A 841 24.22 -13.60 25.33
N SER A 842 23.54 -12.93 24.39
CA SER A 842 22.08 -12.79 24.43
C SER A 842 21.38 -14.15 24.31
N ALA A 843 21.91 -15.08 23.49
CA ALA A 843 21.39 -16.43 23.38
C ALA A 843 21.60 -17.24 24.68
N LEU A 844 22.79 -17.17 25.29
CA LEU A 844 23.14 -17.85 26.54
C LEU A 844 22.29 -17.39 27.74
N ALA A 845 21.76 -16.16 27.71
CA ALA A 845 20.81 -15.72 28.74
C ALA A 845 19.54 -16.60 28.79
N TYR A 846 19.17 -17.24 27.67
CA TYR A 846 17.99 -18.10 27.59
C TYR A 846 18.34 -19.60 27.63
N ALA A 847 19.52 -19.98 27.11
CA ALA A 847 20.05 -21.34 27.11
C ALA A 847 21.49 -21.39 27.71
N PRO A 848 21.63 -21.22 29.04
CA PRO A 848 22.94 -21.07 29.69
C PRO A 848 23.80 -22.33 29.71
N GLU A 849 23.20 -23.51 29.48
CA GLU A 849 23.86 -24.81 29.48
C GLU A 849 24.08 -25.36 28.06
N ASP A 850 23.89 -24.53 27.02
CA ASP A 850 24.12 -24.94 25.63
C ASP A 850 25.63 -24.91 25.32
N PRO A 851 26.28 -26.07 25.14
CA PRO A 851 27.72 -26.13 24.89
C PRO A 851 28.10 -25.52 23.53
N GLU A 852 27.22 -25.57 22.53
CA GLU A 852 27.48 -25.02 21.20
C GLU A 852 27.55 -23.48 21.25
N LEU A 853 26.67 -22.84 22.01
CA LEU A 853 26.70 -21.39 22.21
C LEU A 853 27.97 -20.94 22.93
N HIS A 854 28.43 -21.70 23.92
CA HIS A 854 29.67 -21.43 24.62
C HIS A 854 30.90 -21.56 23.71
N ILE A 855 30.98 -22.58 22.86
CA ILE A 855 32.07 -22.70 21.88
C ILE A 855 32.04 -21.57 20.87
N ASN A 856 30.87 -21.27 20.29
CA ASN A 856 30.76 -20.19 19.31
C ASN A 856 31.17 -18.83 19.92
N LEU A 857 30.78 -18.54 21.17
CA LEU A 857 31.22 -17.33 21.87
C LEU A 857 32.74 -17.34 22.12
N ALA A 858 33.32 -18.49 22.49
CA ALA A 858 34.74 -18.61 22.70
C ALA A 858 35.56 -18.36 21.43
N GLU A 859 35.15 -18.93 20.29
CA GLU A 859 35.79 -18.71 18.99
C GLU A 859 35.80 -17.21 18.63
N ASN A 860 34.69 -16.51 18.85
CA ASN A 860 34.60 -15.07 18.63
C ASN A 860 35.50 -14.28 19.60
N CYS A 861 35.57 -14.69 20.87
CA CYS A 861 36.50 -14.10 21.83
C CYS A 861 37.96 -14.26 21.39
N PHE A 862 38.36 -15.42 20.86
CA PHE A 862 39.71 -15.64 20.34
C PHE A 862 40.01 -14.79 19.11
N LYS A 863 39.05 -14.61 18.19
CA LYS A 863 39.20 -13.69 17.05
C LYS A 863 39.39 -12.23 17.49
N LEU A 864 38.85 -11.85 18.64
CA LEU A 864 39.00 -10.52 19.24
C LEU A 864 40.23 -10.39 20.15
N GLY A 865 41.04 -11.44 20.30
CA GLY A 865 42.18 -11.47 21.23
C GLY A 865 41.81 -11.55 22.71
N GLN A 866 40.55 -11.84 23.04
CA GLN A 866 40.05 -11.98 24.41
C GLN A 866 40.25 -13.41 24.93
N TYR A 867 41.49 -13.89 24.92
CA TYR A 867 41.82 -15.30 25.21
C TYR A 867 41.35 -15.81 26.58
N PRO A 868 41.55 -15.08 27.71
CA PRO A 868 41.10 -15.56 29.02
C PRO A 868 39.59 -15.81 29.08
N ARG A 869 38.83 -14.93 28.41
CA ARG A 869 37.38 -15.03 28.31
C ARG A 869 36.95 -16.21 27.45
N GLY A 870 37.60 -16.41 26.30
CA GLY A 870 37.34 -17.56 25.41
C GLY A 870 37.63 -18.89 26.10
N ILE A 871 38.75 -18.99 26.83
CA ILE A 871 39.11 -20.17 27.64
C ILE A 871 38.03 -20.48 28.67
N GLY A 872 37.51 -19.48 29.39
CA GLY A 872 36.43 -19.66 30.36
C GLY A 872 35.15 -20.22 29.73
N HIS A 873 34.80 -19.81 28.51
CA HIS A 873 33.63 -20.36 27.82
C HIS A 873 33.87 -21.79 27.31
N VAL A 874 35.09 -22.15 26.91
CA VAL A 874 35.40 -23.53 26.51
C VAL A 874 35.37 -24.47 27.71
N GLN A 875 35.81 -24.03 28.89
CA GLN A 875 35.64 -24.80 30.12
C GLN A 875 34.17 -25.09 30.38
N LYS A 876 33.30 -24.08 30.30
CA LYS A 876 31.85 -24.26 30.46
C LYS A 876 31.26 -25.20 29.42
N ALA A 877 31.65 -25.11 28.15
CA ALA A 877 31.18 -26.03 27.12
C ALA A 877 31.54 -27.49 27.43
N VAL A 878 32.76 -27.74 27.92
CA VAL A 878 33.23 -29.08 28.30
C VAL A 878 32.59 -29.59 29.59
N GLU A 879 32.27 -28.69 30.53
CA GLU A 879 31.47 -29.01 31.72
C GLU A 879 30.06 -29.46 31.33
N CYS A 880 29.43 -28.80 30.35
CA CYS A 880 28.12 -29.18 29.83
C CYS A 880 28.16 -30.49 29.02
N ASP A 881 29.11 -30.63 28.10
CA ASP A 881 29.31 -31.84 27.30
C ASP A 881 30.80 -32.07 27.01
N ARG A 882 31.32 -33.18 27.55
CA ARG A 882 32.73 -33.59 27.40
C ARG A 882 33.17 -33.77 25.96
N GLY A 883 32.25 -34.04 25.02
CA GLY A 883 32.54 -34.16 23.60
C GLY A 883 33.12 -32.89 22.97
N TYR A 884 32.85 -31.72 23.56
CA TYR A 884 33.39 -30.44 23.10
C TYR A 884 34.84 -30.19 23.51
N ALA A 885 35.48 -31.14 24.21
CA ALA A 885 36.89 -31.02 24.57
C ALA A 885 37.82 -30.94 23.35
N ARG A 886 37.40 -31.42 22.17
CA ARG A 886 38.10 -31.17 20.90
C ARG A 886 38.34 -29.69 20.61
N SER A 887 37.51 -28.79 21.14
CA SER A 887 37.70 -27.35 20.97
C SER A 887 39.00 -26.87 21.60
N TRP A 888 39.50 -27.54 22.65
CA TRP A 888 40.81 -27.25 23.24
C TRP A 888 41.96 -27.48 22.27
N GLU A 889 41.85 -28.46 21.37
CA GLU A 889 42.84 -28.66 20.30
C GLU A 889 42.89 -27.45 19.36
N ASN A 890 41.73 -26.98 18.90
CA ASN A 890 41.65 -25.82 18.00
C ASN A 890 42.20 -24.55 18.66
N ILE A 891 42.05 -24.42 19.98
CA ILE A 891 42.60 -23.32 20.77
C ILE A 891 44.12 -23.44 20.83
N GLY A 892 44.64 -24.63 21.13
CA GLY A 892 46.06 -24.91 21.12
C GLY A 892 46.70 -24.55 19.77
N ASP A 893 46.07 -24.95 18.67
CA ASP A 893 46.55 -24.64 17.31
C ASP A 893 46.62 -23.13 17.04
N ASN A 894 45.64 -22.37 17.51
CA ASN A 894 45.63 -20.91 17.34
C ASN A 894 46.66 -20.23 18.24
N LEU A 895 46.78 -20.64 19.52
CA LEU A 895 47.76 -20.10 20.45
C LEU A 895 49.20 -20.37 19.98
N TYR A 896 49.46 -21.58 19.49
CA TYR A 896 50.75 -21.96 18.93
C TYR A 896 51.12 -21.08 17.73
N ARG A 897 50.18 -20.82 16.80
CA ARG A 897 50.37 -19.91 15.66
C ARG A 897 50.61 -18.46 16.06
N CYS A 898 50.09 -18.03 17.21
CA CYS A 898 50.29 -16.68 17.73
C CYS A 898 51.60 -16.53 18.53
N GLY A 899 52.37 -17.61 18.71
CA GLY A 899 53.61 -17.62 19.51
C GLY A 899 53.39 -17.79 21.01
N GLU A 900 52.15 -17.98 21.46
CA GLU A 900 51.78 -18.26 22.86
C GLU A 900 51.91 -19.75 23.15
N VAL A 901 53.14 -20.27 23.03
CA VAL A 901 53.42 -21.72 22.96
C VAL A 901 53.12 -22.43 24.28
N GLU A 902 53.40 -21.83 25.42
CA GLU A 902 53.07 -22.39 26.75
C GLU A 902 51.56 -22.53 26.95
N SER A 903 50.79 -21.54 26.50
CA SER A 903 49.31 -21.59 26.57
C SER A 903 48.75 -22.64 25.60
N ALA A 904 49.42 -22.88 24.46
CA ALA A 904 49.07 -23.94 23.52
C ALA A 904 49.24 -25.33 24.14
N ILE A 905 50.36 -25.57 24.85
CA ILE A 905 50.61 -26.82 25.59
C ILE A 905 49.47 -27.08 26.58
N ALA A 906 49.13 -26.10 27.40
CA ALA A 906 48.06 -26.23 28.40
C ALA A 906 46.70 -26.54 27.76
N ALA A 907 46.41 -25.98 26.57
CA ALA A 907 45.19 -26.29 25.83
C ALA A 907 45.19 -27.72 25.29
N TYR A 908 46.29 -28.17 24.65
CA TYR A 908 46.40 -29.54 24.16
C TYR A 908 46.34 -30.58 25.29
N GLU A 909 46.95 -30.30 26.44
CA GLU A 909 46.89 -31.16 27.62
C GLU A 909 45.46 -31.27 28.14
N ARG A 910 44.71 -30.16 28.22
CA ARG A 910 43.28 -30.18 28.59
C ARG A 910 42.44 -30.99 27.60
N CYS A 911 42.74 -30.89 26.31
CA CYS A 911 42.08 -31.71 25.27
C CYS A 911 42.37 -33.19 25.48
N PHE A 912 43.63 -33.54 25.70
CA PHE A 912 44.08 -34.93 25.86
C PHE A 912 43.58 -35.56 27.16
N VAL A 913 43.55 -34.81 28.27
CA VAL A 913 42.98 -35.29 29.54
C VAL A 913 41.49 -35.58 29.41
N ALA A 914 40.76 -34.75 28.67
CA ALA A 914 39.33 -34.93 28.47
C ALA A 914 38.99 -35.99 27.41
N LEU A 915 39.83 -36.17 26.39
CA LEU A 915 39.68 -37.13 25.29
C LEU A 915 41.01 -37.90 25.05
N PRO A 916 41.35 -38.88 25.93
CA PRO A 916 42.64 -39.57 25.92
C PRO A 916 42.93 -40.38 24.64
N GLU A 917 41.90 -40.71 23.87
CA GLU A 917 42.01 -41.43 22.60
C GLU A 917 42.66 -40.58 21.48
N GLN A 918 42.80 -39.27 21.67
CA GLN A 918 43.41 -38.36 20.68
C GLN A 918 44.93 -38.29 20.83
N ALA A 919 45.59 -39.42 20.56
CA ALA A 919 47.05 -39.55 20.70
C ALA A 919 47.83 -38.47 19.93
N HIS A 920 47.32 -37.98 18.79
CA HIS A 920 47.99 -36.95 17.98
C HIS A 920 48.25 -35.63 18.73
N LEU A 921 47.52 -35.35 19.81
CA LEU A 921 47.74 -34.18 20.66
C LEU A 921 49.08 -34.23 21.39
N LEU A 922 49.56 -35.42 21.76
CA LEU A 922 50.88 -35.59 22.38
C LEU A 922 52.01 -35.21 21.41
N ARG A 923 51.81 -35.45 20.12
CA ARG A 923 52.72 -34.93 19.09
C ARG A 923 52.71 -33.40 19.05
N LYS A 924 51.54 -32.78 19.09
CA LYS A 924 51.41 -31.31 19.11
C LYS A 924 52.04 -30.70 20.37
N ILE A 925 51.87 -31.34 21.53
CA ILE A 925 52.54 -30.95 22.80
C ILE A 925 54.06 -31.06 22.65
N GLY A 926 54.57 -32.16 22.08
CA GLY A 926 56.00 -32.32 21.81
C GLY A 926 56.56 -31.25 20.86
N ASP A 927 55.83 -30.94 19.79
CA ASP A 927 56.16 -29.88 18.82
C ASP A 927 56.23 -28.49 19.52
N CYS A 928 55.35 -28.25 20.50
CA CYS A 928 55.39 -27.03 21.32
C CYS A 928 56.61 -26.96 22.24
N TYR A 929 56.92 -28.04 22.97
CA TYR A 929 58.11 -28.09 23.82
C TYR A 929 59.41 -27.91 23.02
N LEU A 930 59.49 -28.45 21.79
CA LEU A 930 60.62 -28.18 20.90
C LEU A 930 60.71 -26.71 20.51
N ALA A 931 59.58 -26.06 20.19
CA ALA A 931 59.56 -24.64 19.84
C ALA A 931 60.01 -23.74 21.00
N LEU A 932 59.80 -24.17 22.26
CA LEU A 932 60.32 -23.52 23.47
C LEU A 932 61.78 -23.87 23.81
N GLY A 933 62.45 -24.69 22.98
CA GLY A 933 63.82 -25.12 23.24
C GLY A 933 63.96 -26.14 24.38
N GLN A 934 62.88 -26.89 24.69
CA GLN A 934 62.83 -27.89 25.75
C GLN A 934 62.82 -29.32 25.16
N PRO A 935 63.98 -29.88 24.78
CA PRO A 935 64.05 -31.16 24.06
C PRO A 935 63.70 -32.39 24.90
N HIS A 936 63.84 -32.32 26.24
CA HIS A 936 63.56 -33.46 27.11
C HIS A 936 62.04 -33.71 27.26
N PRO A 937 61.20 -32.73 27.63
CA PRO A 937 59.73 -32.90 27.62
C PRO A 937 59.17 -33.24 26.23
N ALA A 938 59.76 -32.67 25.17
CA ALA A 938 59.36 -33.00 23.81
C ALA A 938 59.55 -34.48 23.48
N LYS A 939 60.71 -35.05 23.84
CA LYS A 939 61.02 -36.47 23.65
C LYS A 939 60.02 -37.35 24.41
N GLU A 940 59.67 -37.00 25.64
CA GLU A 940 58.69 -37.74 26.44
C GLU A 940 57.31 -37.76 25.77
N ALA A 941 56.82 -36.60 25.32
CA ALA A 941 55.55 -36.49 24.63
C ALA A 941 55.50 -37.33 23.32
N TYR A 942 56.59 -37.34 22.53
CA TYR A 942 56.67 -38.18 21.33
C TYR A 942 56.74 -39.68 21.63
N LEU A 943 57.38 -40.09 22.73
CA LEU A 943 57.42 -41.49 23.15
C LEU A 943 56.02 -41.96 23.59
N GLN A 944 55.30 -41.14 24.36
CA GLN A 944 53.91 -41.43 24.73
C GLN A 944 53.00 -41.50 23.50
N PHE A 945 53.17 -40.58 22.54
CA PHE A 945 52.46 -40.63 21.26
C PHE A 945 52.71 -41.94 20.50
N LYS A 946 53.96 -42.37 20.43
CA LYS A 946 54.36 -43.62 19.75
C LYS A 946 53.74 -44.84 20.42
N SER A 947 53.80 -44.93 21.74
CA SER A 947 53.21 -46.04 22.52
C SER A 947 51.71 -46.17 22.28
N LEU A 948 50.97 -45.06 22.28
CA LEU A 948 49.53 -45.06 22.01
C LEU A 948 49.18 -45.44 20.56
N LEU A 949 50.07 -45.20 19.59
CA LEU A 949 49.87 -45.61 18.19
C LEU A 949 50.17 -47.10 17.95
N THR A 950 51.14 -47.67 18.66
CA THR A 950 51.52 -49.08 18.47
C THR A 950 50.71 -50.05 19.32
N GLY A 951 49.91 -49.54 20.27
CA GLY A 951 49.14 -50.36 21.22
C GLY A 951 50.01 -51.04 22.28
N ASP A 952 51.30 -50.74 22.29
CA ASP A 952 52.26 -51.26 23.25
C ASP A 952 52.23 -50.36 24.48
N ASN A 953 51.61 -50.83 25.56
CA ASN A 953 51.77 -50.19 26.86
C ASN A 953 53.23 -50.36 27.31
N LEU A 954 53.97 -49.24 27.23
CA LEU A 954 55.36 -48.96 27.64
C LEU A 954 56.47 -49.48 26.70
#